data_AF-A0A9F7RAR2-F1
#
_entry.id   AF-A0A9F7RAR2-F1
#
_cell.length_a   1.000
_cell.length_b   1.000
_cell.length_c   1.000
_cell.angle_alpha   90.00
_cell.angle_beta   90.00
_cell.angle_gamma   90.00
#
_symmetry.space_group_name_H-M   'P 1'
#
loop_
_entity.id
_entity.type
_entity.pdbx_description
1 polymer ?
#
loop_
_entity_poly.entity_id
_entity_poly.type
_entity_poly.pdbx_seq_one_letter_code
_entity_poly.pdbx_strand_id
1 'polypeptide(L)'
;MFLALSSGACLLIVPSAVKRMPSRLANVLFRRNATTILQSTPTLLRRFGGRVLQEEILSAGSSLRVLALGGEVCPSLFLLNSWKQAGNKTRIYNLYGTTEVSCWACCYKLPDSDLLSSDHMDSGSVPLGEPLMDTAVEVRDENGCLVTEGEGQVFIGGQERVCLLDNETMTAAMKGVMRATGDWVMVQNSNLYYLGRKDRLVKRHGQVLHLDALQQAMESLPQVEGGVVGLHKSSRLVAFVVPKIDTRTVSSEHSSTKDSEDSQVSSRALEMEVLQGLSQLVPSHSIPDTVLLVPALPLTNHGKVAMEKLMRMYERQREGSGKHTRVGNMETLRERLQALWKECLGLCDDGVVADDAHFMLSGGDSLQALRLFDYITVTMETASAGLLEVILDGSFSDVLKHITATHQNPIKTTGKRQPESSASVVPSKRYHTEVDSNFDPEMILPPVVSSERSTMRFVVVRRAGDVVFWDYLQENYQSAELSPLSISKPSLTTTNSSSGRATDIIHVSRDIPSGDGQSHHCNSGSGVTLQPGITKDRQPLGLQVCWSSDTGRCVDASPVLLVGPERTTVFIGSHSHRLQALDQSNGEVVWERVLGDRLESSAAVSKCGTLVALGCYDGQVYFLSVDSGQTCWVFKTGDAVKSSPAVDSQTGLFIIGSHDGFVYALEPLVKRCVWKYYCGGGAVFSSPCVHSCPRRLYSATLRGQLHCLSPDSGKVLWTYSTDVPFFSSPSCSDSCVCIGSVNGHISALSHDGNVLWDFLTDGPVFSSPCLASLPPSVNQRTRSGAYDGCTTLSIACQAVFCGSHDCCVYCINPANGSLLWRFQTTGKVYSSPFVFDGSPWGIRTLVAVASTDGTLWVLDGEHGTLKASFVLPGELFSSPIVWGHTVVVGCRNDYVYCLELTSRKD
;
A
#
# COMPACT_ATOMS: atom_id res chain seq x y z
N MET A 1 0.75 -11.88 -29.25
CA MET A 1 1.92 -12.61 -28.71
C MET A 1 2.31 -13.76 -29.64
N PHE A 2 1.58 -14.88 -29.63
CA PHE A 2 1.93 -16.09 -30.40
C PHE A 2 2.27 -15.86 -31.87
N LEU A 3 1.51 -15.01 -32.58
CA LEU A 3 1.77 -14.64 -33.99
C LEU A 3 3.22 -14.20 -34.28
N ALA A 4 3.90 -13.52 -33.35
CA ALA A 4 5.29 -13.14 -33.52
C ALA A 4 6.22 -14.34 -33.32
N LEU A 5 6.00 -15.11 -32.24
CA LEU A 5 6.83 -16.26 -31.87
C LEU A 5 6.73 -17.40 -32.91
N SER A 6 5.56 -17.64 -33.49
CA SER A 6 5.36 -18.66 -34.52
C SER A 6 5.85 -18.26 -35.91
N SER A 7 6.11 -16.98 -36.17
CA SER A 7 6.66 -16.46 -37.44
C SER A 7 8.15 -16.12 -37.37
N GLY A 8 8.81 -16.38 -36.24
CA GLY A 8 10.22 -16.01 -36.00
C GLY A 8 10.45 -14.49 -35.85
N ALA A 9 9.38 -13.71 -35.66
CA ALA A 9 9.46 -12.26 -35.53
C ALA A 9 9.74 -11.82 -34.07
N CYS A 10 10.48 -10.72 -33.93
CA CYS A 10 10.78 -10.13 -32.62
C CYS A 10 9.50 -9.60 -31.94
N LEU A 11 9.32 -9.92 -30.65
CA LEU A 11 8.22 -9.44 -29.83
C LEU A 11 8.67 -8.35 -28.86
N LEU A 12 8.36 -7.09 -29.17
CA LEU A 12 8.68 -5.95 -28.31
C LEU A 12 7.73 -5.87 -27.10
N ILE A 13 8.18 -6.32 -25.93
CA ILE A 13 7.41 -6.24 -24.68
C ILE A 13 7.61 -4.85 -24.04
N VAL A 14 6.65 -3.95 -24.27
CA VAL A 14 6.66 -2.60 -23.69
C VAL A 14 6.05 -2.59 -22.28
N PRO A 15 6.73 -2.05 -21.24
CA PRO A 15 6.20 -1.94 -19.88
C PRO A 15 4.91 -1.13 -19.78
N SER A 16 4.02 -1.50 -18.85
CA SER A 16 2.70 -0.86 -18.67
C SER A 16 2.77 0.64 -18.35
N ALA A 17 3.85 1.11 -17.72
CA ALA A 17 4.11 2.54 -17.52
C ALA A 17 4.37 3.27 -18.85
N VAL A 18 5.23 2.72 -19.71
CA VAL A 18 5.56 3.30 -21.03
C VAL A 18 4.34 3.30 -21.94
N LYS A 19 3.51 2.25 -21.91
CA LYS A 19 2.23 2.18 -22.65
C LYS A 19 1.25 3.33 -22.31
N ARG A 20 1.39 3.98 -21.14
CA ARG A 20 0.53 5.10 -20.73
C ARG A 20 1.01 6.46 -21.25
N MET A 21 2.25 6.56 -21.74
CA MET A 21 2.96 7.81 -22.10
C MET A 21 3.15 7.93 -23.63
N PRO A 22 2.27 8.60 -24.40
CA PRO A 22 2.26 8.50 -25.87
C PRO A 22 3.58 8.85 -26.56
N SER A 23 4.22 9.97 -26.23
CA SER A 23 5.48 10.39 -26.87
C SER A 23 6.66 9.45 -26.56
N ARG A 24 6.70 8.90 -25.34
CA ARG A 24 7.69 7.86 -24.97
C ARG A 24 7.37 6.53 -25.66
N LEU A 25 6.10 6.18 -25.81
CA LEU A 25 5.65 4.99 -26.54
C LEU A 25 6.00 5.08 -28.04
N ALA A 26 5.74 6.21 -28.70
CA ALA A 26 6.10 6.42 -30.10
C ALA A 26 7.61 6.32 -30.33
N ASN A 27 8.41 6.97 -29.47
CA ASN A 27 9.87 6.89 -29.49
C ASN A 27 10.35 5.43 -29.30
N VAL A 28 9.80 4.69 -28.32
CA VAL A 28 10.14 3.28 -28.10
C VAL A 28 9.73 2.39 -29.28
N LEU A 29 8.52 2.52 -29.82
CA LEU A 29 8.02 1.68 -30.92
C LEU A 29 8.76 1.95 -32.23
N PHE A 30 8.83 3.21 -32.66
CA PHE A 30 9.24 3.57 -34.02
C PHE A 30 10.70 4.04 -34.09
N ARG A 31 11.09 5.02 -33.26
CA ARG A 31 12.46 5.58 -33.31
C ARG A 31 13.54 4.63 -32.79
N ARG A 32 13.28 3.87 -31.72
CA ARG A 32 14.24 2.92 -31.12
C ARG A 32 14.19 1.50 -31.69
N ASN A 33 13.01 1.00 -32.05
CA ASN A 33 12.82 -0.41 -32.40
C ASN A 33 12.24 -0.65 -33.80
N ALA A 34 11.99 0.40 -34.60
CA ALA A 34 11.50 0.30 -35.98
C ALA A 34 10.31 -0.68 -36.16
N THR A 35 9.30 -0.58 -35.27
CA THR A 35 8.16 -1.50 -35.23
C THR A 35 7.49 -1.64 -36.61
N THR A 36 7.38 -2.89 -37.08
CA THR A 36 6.87 -3.21 -38.43
C THR A 36 5.41 -3.66 -38.47
N ILE A 37 4.85 -4.07 -37.33
CA ILE A 37 3.45 -4.49 -37.16
C ILE A 37 2.95 -3.93 -35.82
N LEU A 38 1.81 -3.24 -35.82
CA LEU A 38 1.14 -2.74 -34.62
C LEU A 38 -0.33 -3.17 -34.63
N GLN A 39 -0.80 -3.72 -33.50
CA GLN A 39 -2.22 -3.94 -33.22
C GLN A 39 -2.63 -2.99 -32.08
N SER A 40 -3.70 -2.22 -32.24
CA SER A 40 -4.16 -1.21 -31.28
C SER A 40 -5.67 -1.06 -31.28
N THR A 41 -6.25 -0.54 -30.20
CA THR A 41 -7.58 0.07 -30.29
C THR A 41 -7.48 1.43 -31.01
N PRO A 42 -8.52 1.86 -31.74
CA PRO A 42 -8.63 3.20 -32.29
C PRO A 42 -8.36 4.32 -31.29
N THR A 43 -8.94 4.27 -30.08
CA THR A 43 -8.74 5.33 -29.07
C THR A 43 -7.31 5.36 -28.53
N LEU A 44 -6.64 4.21 -28.38
CA LEU A 44 -5.21 4.18 -27.99
C LEU A 44 -4.32 4.78 -29.08
N LEU A 45 -4.66 4.61 -30.36
CA LEU A 45 -3.92 5.20 -31.47
C LEU A 45 -4.14 6.72 -31.57
N ARG A 46 -5.39 7.20 -31.38
CA ARG A 46 -5.69 8.65 -31.33
C ARG A 46 -4.84 9.39 -30.29
N ARG A 47 -4.50 8.76 -29.15
CA ARG A 47 -3.67 9.37 -28.09
C ARG A 47 -2.24 9.77 -28.49
N PHE A 48 -1.74 9.40 -29.67
CA PHE A 48 -0.49 9.99 -30.18
C PHE A 48 -0.68 11.42 -30.72
N GLY A 49 -1.92 11.82 -31.03
CA GLY A 49 -2.25 13.09 -31.69
C GLY A 49 -2.00 13.04 -33.19
N GLY A 50 -2.82 13.76 -33.97
CA GLY A 50 -2.76 13.74 -35.44
C GLY A 50 -1.36 14.04 -36.01
N ARG A 51 -0.62 14.94 -35.36
CA ARG A 51 0.75 15.30 -35.76
C ARG A 51 1.73 14.13 -35.67
N VAL A 52 1.80 13.42 -34.54
CA VAL A 52 2.72 12.26 -34.38
C VAL A 52 2.26 11.09 -35.25
N LEU A 53 0.95 10.94 -35.46
CA LEU A 53 0.40 9.96 -36.39
C LEU A 53 0.93 10.22 -37.82
N GLN A 54 0.90 11.45 -38.31
CA GLN A 54 1.31 11.79 -39.67
C GLN A 54 2.84 11.95 -39.84
N GLU A 55 3.54 12.59 -38.88
CA GLU A 55 4.98 12.88 -38.97
C GLU A 55 5.88 11.70 -38.57
N GLU A 56 5.40 10.77 -37.72
CA GLU A 56 6.20 9.62 -37.27
C GLU A 56 5.57 8.29 -37.71
N ILE A 57 4.37 7.98 -37.24
CA ILE A 57 3.80 6.61 -37.25
C ILE A 57 3.38 6.16 -38.66
N LEU A 58 2.73 7.05 -39.42
CA LEU A 58 2.24 6.87 -40.78
C LEU A 58 2.90 7.85 -41.76
N SER A 59 4.14 8.23 -41.46
CA SER A 59 5.02 9.02 -42.33
C SER A 59 5.48 8.24 -43.56
N ALA A 60 5.92 8.92 -44.61
CA ALA A 60 6.43 8.30 -45.84
C ALA A 60 7.63 7.36 -45.60
N GLY A 61 8.42 7.62 -44.54
CA GLY A 61 9.58 6.83 -44.12
C GLY A 61 9.32 5.82 -43.00
N SER A 62 8.06 5.62 -42.57
CA SER A 62 7.74 4.76 -41.43
C SER A 62 8.13 3.28 -41.65
N SER A 63 8.62 2.64 -40.59
CA SER A 63 8.87 1.20 -40.56
C SER A 63 7.60 0.34 -40.57
N LEU A 64 6.45 0.95 -40.27
CA LEU A 64 5.19 0.25 -40.04
C LEU A 64 4.60 -0.27 -41.36
N ARG A 65 4.56 -1.61 -41.51
CA ARG A 65 3.96 -2.26 -42.69
C ARG A 65 2.48 -2.55 -42.52
N VAL A 66 2.08 -2.85 -41.28
CA VAL A 66 0.72 -3.30 -40.92
C VAL A 66 0.27 -2.59 -39.65
N LEU A 67 -0.88 -1.91 -39.75
CA LEU A 67 -1.62 -1.37 -38.61
C LEU A 67 -2.97 -2.09 -38.53
N ALA A 68 -3.20 -2.83 -37.46
CA ALA A 68 -4.46 -3.52 -37.20
C ALA A 68 -5.24 -2.80 -36.09
N LEU A 69 -6.42 -2.30 -36.43
CA LEU A 69 -7.37 -1.67 -35.52
C LEU A 69 -8.45 -2.68 -35.14
N GLY A 70 -8.88 -2.71 -33.88
CA GLY A 70 -10.00 -3.54 -33.47
C GLY A 70 -10.40 -3.38 -32.00
N GLY A 71 -11.56 -3.94 -31.65
CA GLY A 71 -12.12 -3.94 -30.28
C GLY A 71 -12.91 -2.68 -29.90
N GLU A 72 -12.94 -1.69 -30.79
CA GLU A 72 -13.80 -0.50 -30.80
C GLU A 72 -14.23 -0.24 -32.26
N VAL A 73 -15.19 0.67 -32.49
CA VAL A 73 -15.65 1.03 -33.84
C VAL A 73 -14.49 1.57 -34.68
N CYS A 74 -14.33 1.09 -35.91
CA CYS A 74 -13.28 1.55 -36.81
C CYS A 74 -13.55 3.01 -37.24
N PRO A 75 -12.55 3.91 -37.18
CA PRO A 75 -12.71 5.29 -37.65
C PRO A 75 -13.02 5.36 -39.15
N SER A 76 -13.67 6.43 -39.58
CA SER A 76 -14.04 6.63 -40.99
C SER A 76 -12.82 6.69 -41.91
N LEU A 77 -13.00 6.27 -43.17
CA LEU A 77 -11.94 6.30 -44.20
C LEU A 77 -11.32 7.69 -44.35
N PHE A 78 -12.13 8.76 -44.24
CA PHE A 78 -11.66 10.14 -44.24
C PHE A 78 -10.69 10.43 -43.08
N LEU A 79 -11.03 10.06 -41.85
CA LEU A 79 -10.18 10.29 -40.68
C LEU A 79 -8.91 9.44 -40.74
N LEU A 80 -8.99 8.18 -41.19
CA LEU A 80 -7.84 7.30 -41.37
C LEU A 80 -6.88 7.78 -42.47
N ASN A 81 -7.42 8.34 -43.56
CA ASN A 81 -6.61 8.99 -44.59
C ASN A 81 -5.95 10.28 -44.08
N SER A 82 -6.62 11.06 -43.23
CA SER A 82 -6.02 12.27 -42.63
C SER A 82 -4.78 11.97 -41.77
N TRP A 83 -4.66 10.76 -41.22
CA TRP A 83 -3.51 10.35 -40.41
C TRP A 83 -2.31 9.89 -41.25
N LYS A 84 -2.49 9.59 -42.53
CA LYS A 84 -1.40 9.19 -43.43
C LYS A 84 -0.68 10.41 -44.00
N GLN A 85 0.63 10.29 -44.16
CA GLN A 85 1.40 11.17 -45.05
C GLN A 85 1.38 10.60 -46.47
N ALA A 86 1.41 11.47 -47.49
CA ALA A 86 1.55 11.06 -48.88
C ALA A 86 2.79 10.17 -49.07
N GLY A 87 2.62 9.03 -49.76
CA GLY A 87 3.67 8.03 -49.96
C GLY A 87 3.86 7.00 -48.82
N ASN A 88 3.09 7.09 -47.72
CA ASN A 88 3.11 6.06 -46.67
C ASN A 88 2.56 4.71 -47.15
N LYS A 89 3.28 3.62 -46.88
CA LYS A 89 3.00 2.26 -47.36
C LYS A 89 2.34 1.34 -46.31
N THR A 90 1.80 1.91 -45.23
CA THR A 90 1.15 1.12 -44.16
C THR A 90 -0.18 0.57 -44.64
N ARG A 91 -0.34 -0.75 -44.60
CA ARG A 91 -1.64 -1.40 -44.80
C ARG A 91 -2.43 -1.33 -43.49
N ILE A 92 -3.63 -0.76 -43.55
CA ILE A 92 -4.54 -0.66 -42.40
C ILE A 92 -5.58 -1.78 -42.52
N TYR A 93 -5.85 -2.46 -41.41
CA TYR A 93 -6.86 -3.51 -41.30
C TYR A 93 -7.82 -3.18 -40.17
N ASN A 94 -9.12 -3.38 -40.40
CA ASN A 94 -10.13 -3.46 -39.35
C ASN A 94 -10.26 -4.93 -38.92
N LEU A 95 -10.29 -5.19 -37.61
CA LEU A 95 -10.45 -6.49 -37.00
C LEU A 95 -11.68 -6.48 -36.10
N TYR A 96 -12.58 -7.42 -36.37
CA TYR A 96 -13.82 -7.59 -35.62
C TYR A 96 -13.90 -8.99 -34.99
N GLY A 97 -14.49 -9.07 -33.81
CA GLY A 97 -14.68 -10.30 -33.06
C GLY A 97 -14.80 -10.02 -31.55
N THR A 98 -15.21 -11.04 -30.82
CA THR A 98 -15.37 -11.00 -29.36
C THR A 98 -14.40 -11.98 -28.69
N THR A 99 -14.24 -11.90 -27.37
CA THR A 99 -13.31 -12.78 -26.62
C THR A 99 -13.79 -14.23 -26.66
N GLU A 100 -15.11 -14.37 -26.56
CA GLU A 100 -15.97 -15.54 -26.55
C GLU A 100 -15.83 -16.42 -27.81
N VAL A 101 -15.26 -15.87 -28.89
CA VAL A 101 -15.00 -16.57 -30.15
C VAL A 101 -13.51 -16.55 -30.55
N SER A 102 -12.60 -16.48 -29.57
CA SER A 102 -11.14 -16.41 -29.77
C SER A 102 -10.67 -15.12 -30.48
N CYS A 103 -10.99 -13.98 -29.87
CA CYS A 103 -10.55 -12.62 -30.19
C CYS A 103 -11.05 -12.03 -31.52
N TRP A 104 -10.68 -12.59 -32.67
CA TRP A 104 -10.98 -12.02 -34.00
C TRP A 104 -11.65 -13.04 -34.90
N ALA A 105 -12.76 -12.63 -35.53
CA ALA A 105 -13.61 -13.43 -36.39
C ALA A 105 -13.64 -12.92 -37.84
N CYS A 106 -13.65 -11.59 -38.04
CA CYS A 106 -13.58 -10.98 -39.37
C CYS A 106 -12.36 -10.06 -39.51
N CYS A 107 -11.92 -9.88 -40.76
CA CYS A 107 -10.86 -8.94 -41.12
C CYS A 107 -11.21 -8.20 -42.41
N TYR A 108 -11.20 -6.85 -42.37
CA TYR A 108 -11.26 -6.01 -43.57
C TYR A 108 -9.90 -5.37 -43.82
N LYS A 109 -9.29 -5.62 -44.98
CA LYS A 109 -8.16 -4.84 -45.47
C LYS A 109 -8.71 -3.56 -46.09
N LEU A 110 -8.36 -2.40 -45.55
CA LEU A 110 -8.76 -1.12 -46.15
C LEU A 110 -8.10 -0.98 -47.54
N PRO A 111 -8.77 -0.32 -48.50
CA PRO A 111 -8.17 -0.03 -49.80
C PRO A 111 -6.93 0.86 -49.62
N ASP A 112 -5.96 0.68 -50.51
CA ASP A 112 -4.82 1.61 -50.58
C ASP A 112 -5.32 2.94 -51.17
N SER A 113 -4.84 4.06 -50.64
CA SER A 113 -5.47 5.39 -50.74
C SER A 113 -5.69 5.91 -52.16
N ASP A 114 -4.90 5.40 -53.11
CA ASP A 114 -4.80 5.91 -54.46
C ASP A 114 -5.91 5.35 -55.39
N LEU A 115 -6.81 4.51 -54.85
CA LEU A 115 -7.91 3.84 -55.57
C LEU A 115 -9.31 4.42 -55.26
N LEU A 116 -9.43 5.48 -54.45
CA LEU A 116 -10.72 6.08 -54.09
C LEU A 116 -11.18 7.12 -55.13
N SER A 117 -11.53 6.66 -56.33
CA SER A 117 -12.20 7.48 -57.36
C SER A 117 -13.68 7.71 -56.99
N SER A 118 -13.99 8.94 -56.57
CA SER A 118 -15.29 9.66 -56.55
C SER A 118 -16.59 9.00 -56.06
N ASP A 119 -16.90 7.75 -56.39
CA ASP A 119 -18.28 7.28 -56.54
C ASP A 119 -18.86 6.63 -55.27
N HIS A 120 -18.09 6.53 -54.19
CA HIS A 120 -18.47 5.85 -52.93
C HIS A 120 -18.22 6.71 -51.68
N MET A 121 -18.65 7.97 -51.70
CA MET A 121 -18.55 8.89 -50.54
C MET A 121 -19.67 8.73 -49.49
N ASP A 122 -20.77 8.07 -49.84
CA ASP A 122 -22.05 8.10 -49.09
C ASP A 122 -22.15 7.15 -47.88
N SER A 123 -21.03 6.58 -47.42
CA SER A 123 -21.01 5.74 -46.21
C SER A 123 -19.67 5.83 -45.48
N GLY A 124 -19.62 6.69 -44.46
CA GLY A 124 -18.42 6.91 -43.63
C GLY A 124 -18.03 5.76 -42.70
N SER A 125 -18.76 4.63 -42.72
CA SER A 125 -18.55 3.47 -41.85
C SER A 125 -17.73 2.38 -42.55
N VAL A 126 -16.68 1.89 -41.90
CA VAL A 126 -15.83 0.80 -42.42
C VAL A 126 -16.48 -0.56 -42.13
N PRO A 127 -16.59 -1.48 -43.10
CA PRO A 127 -17.19 -2.80 -42.86
C PRO A 127 -16.32 -3.69 -41.96
N LEU A 128 -16.94 -4.73 -41.41
CA LEU A 128 -16.28 -5.73 -40.55
C LEU A 128 -15.33 -6.66 -41.35
N GLY A 129 -15.60 -6.83 -42.65
CA GLY A 129 -14.79 -7.61 -43.58
C GLY A 129 -15.11 -9.10 -43.61
N GLU A 130 -14.24 -9.85 -44.28
CA GLU A 130 -14.41 -11.27 -44.54
C GLU A 130 -14.14 -12.11 -43.28
N PRO A 131 -14.86 -13.24 -43.09
CA PRO A 131 -14.55 -14.21 -42.04
C PRO A 131 -13.12 -14.75 -42.17
N LEU A 132 -12.46 -14.93 -41.03
CA LEU A 132 -11.16 -15.59 -40.95
C LEU A 132 -11.30 -17.11 -41.18
N MET A 133 -10.17 -17.78 -41.42
CA MET A 133 -10.13 -19.23 -41.65
C MET A 133 -10.92 -20.02 -40.60
N ASP A 134 -11.62 -21.06 -41.06
CA ASP A 134 -12.51 -21.96 -40.31
C ASP A 134 -13.66 -21.27 -39.55
N THR A 135 -13.91 -19.98 -39.81
CA THR A 135 -14.91 -19.16 -39.12
C THR A 135 -16.15 -18.97 -39.99
N ALA A 136 -17.32 -19.27 -39.44
CA ALA A 136 -18.61 -18.91 -40.02
C ALA A 136 -19.16 -17.67 -39.32
N VAL A 137 -19.78 -16.78 -40.09
CA VAL A 137 -20.45 -15.57 -39.59
C VAL A 137 -21.81 -15.48 -40.27
N GLU A 138 -22.85 -15.29 -39.47
CA GLU A 138 -24.23 -15.14 -39.92
C GLU A 138 -24.82 -13.86 -39.32
N VAL A 139 -25.82 -13.30 -39.99
CA VAL A 139 -26.67 -12.25 -39.41
C VAL A 139 -28.09 -12.79 -39.32
N ARG A 140 -28.76 -12.58 -38.19
CA ARG A 140 -30.13 -13.07 -37.96
C ARG A 140 -31.04 -11.97 -37.43
N ASP A 141 -32.30 -11.98 -37.83
CA ASP A 141 -33.33 -11.05 -37.35
C ASP A 141 -33.82 -11.41 -35.93
N GLU A 142 -34.79 -10.67 -35.39
CA GLU A 142 -35.38 -10.97 -34.07
C GLU A 142 -36.18 -12.29 -34.02
N ASN A 143 -36.52 -12.87 -35.19
CA ASN A 143 -37.19 -14.17 -35.32
C ASN A 143 -36.19 -15.34 -35.46
N GLY A 144 -34.89 -15.04 -35.63
CA GLY A 144 -33.83 -16.01 -35.88
C GLY A 144 -33.62 -16.38 -37.36
N CYS A 145 -34.32 -15.72 -38.28
CA CYS A 145 -34.17 -15.90 -39.73
C CYS A 145 -32.88 -15.24 -40.24
N LEU A 146 -32.22 -15.83 -41.23
CA LEU A 146 -31.00 -15.28 -41.85
C LEU A 146 -31.29 -13.98 -42.61
N VAL A 147 -30.47 -12.95 -42.36
CA VAL A 147 -30.53 -11.63 -42.99
C VAL A 147 -29.42 -11.52 -44.02
N THR A 148 -29.77 -11.36 -45.30
CA THR A 148 -28.82 -11.17 -46.40
C THR A 148 -28.73 -9.72 -46.89
N GLU A 149 -29.73 -8.89 -46.57
CA GLU A 149 -29.79 -7.44 -46.76
C GLU A 149 -30.67 -6.87 -45.63
N GLY A 150 -30.31 -5.72 -45.05
CA GLY A 150 -31.02 -5.11 -43.90
C GLY A 150 -30.36 -5.38 -42.53
N GLU A 151 -31.05 -5.05 -41.44
CA GLU A 151 -30.48 -5.08 -40.09
C GLU A 151 -30.64 -6.43 -39.37
N GLY A 152 -29.66 -6.82 -38.56
CA GLY A 152 -29.79 -7.97 -37.65
C GLY A 152 -28.60 -8.17 -36.70
N GLN A 153 -28.72 -9.19 -35.85
CA GLN A 153 -27.70 -9.57 -34.87
C GLN A 153 -26.60 -10.43 -35.50
N VAL A 154 -25.33 -10.16 -35.17
CA VAL A 154 -24.21 -11.00 -35.61
C VAL A 154 -24.11 -12.28 -34.77
N PHE A 155 -24.01 -13.42 -35.44
CA PHE A 155 -23.68 -14.73 -34.88
C PHE A 155 -22.34 -15.23 -35.46
N ILE A 156 -21.49 -15.84 -34.64
CA ILE A 156 -20.17 -16.32 -35.03
C ILE A 156 -19.98 -17.78 -34.57
N GLY A 157 -19.39 -18.62 -35.43
CA GLY A 157 -19.10 -20.02 -35.14
C GLY A 157 -18.13 -20.61 -36.15
N GLY A 158 -18.28 -21.90 -36.46
CA GLY A 158 -17.47 -22.62 -37.46
C GLY A 158 -17.61 -24.13 -37.34
N GLN A 159 -17.26 -24.88 -38.39
CA GLN A 159 -17.26 -26.35 -38.34
C GLN A 159 -16.05 -26.88 -37.53
N GLU A 160 -14.86 -26.33 -37.77
CA GLU A 160 -13.64 -26.68 -37.03
C GLU A 160 -13.28 -25.68 -35.92
N ARG A 161 -13.68 -24.41 -36.04
CA ARG A 161 -13.44 -23.36 -35.04
C ARG A 161 -14.40 -23.46 -33.84
N VAL A 162 -14.24 -24.52 -33.03
CA VAL A 162 -14.97 -24.69 -31.77
C VAL A 162 -14.31 -23.85 -30.68
N CYS A 163 -15.00 -22.78 -30.25
CA CYS A 163 -14.71 -22.10 -28.98
C CYS A 163 -15.58 -22.70 -27.87
N LEU A 164 -15.14 -22.62 -26.61
CA LEU A 164 -15.85 -23.07 -25.41
C LEU A 164 -16.02 -21.90 -24.46
N LEU A 165 -17.15 -21.83 -23.77
CA LEU A 165 -17.45 -20.84 -22.73
C LEU A 165 -17.61 -21.51 -21.36
N ASP A 166 -17.15 -20.84 -20.32
CA ASP A 166 -17.21 -21.27 -18.92
C ASP A 166 -16.80 -22.74 -18.72
N ASN A 167 -17.75 -23.62 -18.39
CA ASN A 167 -17.54 -25.04 -18.10
C ASN A 167 -17.98 -25.97 -19.26
N GLU A 168 -18.16 -25.45 -20.47
CA GLU A 168 -18.48 -26.26 -21.65
C GLU A 168 -17.37 -27.28 -21.96
N THR A 169 -17.72 -28.57 -22.01
CA THR A 169 -16.79 -29.65 -22.40
C THR A 169 -16.96 -29.98 -23.88
N MET A 170 -15.84 -30.13 -24.61
CA MET A 170 -15.87 -30.32 -26.05
C MET A 170 -16.58 -31.64 -26.44
N THR A 171 -17.72 -31.52 -27.13
CA THR A 171 -18.49 -32.66 -27.64
C THR A 171 -18.68 -32.56 -29.15
N ALA A 172 -18.98 -33.68 -29.81
CA ALA A 172 -19.23 -33.70 -31.26
C ALA A 172 -20.39 -32.78 -31.70
N ALA A 173 -21.35 -32.52 -30.79
CA ALA A 173 -22.47 -31.61 -31.02
C ALA A 173 -22.09 -30.12 -31.02
N MET A 174 -20.85 -29.75 -30.68
CA MET A 174 -20.38 -28.36 -30.68
C MET A 174 -19.79 -27.89 -32.01
N LYS A 175 -19.55 -28.80 -32.97
CA LYS A 175 -19.15 -28.42 -34.34
C LYS A 175 -20.32 -27.74 -35.05
N GLY A 176 -20.07 -26.56 -35.63
CA GLY A 176 -21.10 -25.76 -36.29
C GLY A 176 -21.97 -24.92 -35.35
N VAL A 177 -21.67 -24.84 -34.05
CA VAL A 177 -22.44 -23.98 -33.12
C VAL A 177 -22.15 -22.50 -33.40
N MET A 178 -23.22 -21.76 -33.70
CA MET A 178 -23.21 -20.32 -33.93
C MET A 178 -23.62 -19.56 -32.66
N ARG A 179 -22.75 -18.73 -32.10
CA ARG A 179 -22.99 -17.95 -30.88
C ARG A 179 -23.36 -16.50 -31.21
N ALA A 180 -24.39 -15.99 -30.54
CA ALA A 180 -24.77 -14.57 -30.61
C ALA A 180 -23.71 -13.67 -29.94
N THR A 181 -23.32 -12.60 -30.62
CA THR A 181 -22.32 -11.63 -30.13
C THR A 181 -22.91 -10.54 -29.22
N GLY A 182 -24.18 -10.21 -29.46
CA GLY A 182 -24.83 -9.01 -28.92
C GLY A 182 -24.64 -7.75 -29.77
N ASP A 183 -23.86 -7.84 -30.85
CA ASP A 183 -23.63 -6.75 -31.80
C ASP A 183 -24.70 -6.77 -32.90
N TRP A 184 -25.09 -5.57 -33.36
CA TRP A 184 -26.03 -5.36 -34.46
C TRP A 184 -25.30 -4.80 -35.67
N VAL A 185 -25.68 -5.26 -36.87
CA VAL A 185 -25.12 -4.81 -38.15
C VAL A 185 -26.23 -4.50 -39.16
N MET A 186 -25.91 -3.60 -40.07
CA MET A 186 -26.56 -3.45 -41.36
C MET A 186 -25.83 -4.35 -42.37
N VAL A 187 -26.55 -5.25 -43.02
CA VAL A 187 -26.07 -6.01 -44.18
C VAL A 187 -26.43 -5.23 -45.44
N GLN A 188 -25.43 -4.85 -46.23
CA GLN A 188 -25.61 -4.12 -47.50
C GLN A 188 -24.58 -4.57 -48.52
N ASN A 189 -25.03 -5.01 -49.70
CA ASN A 189 -24.20 -5.59 -50.75
C ASN A 189 -23.28 -6.70 -50.20
N SER A 190 -23.85 -7.62 -49.41
CA SER A 190 -23.13 -8.67 -48.66
C SER A 190 -22.04 -8.19 -47.68
N ASN A 191 -21.87 -6.88 -47.46
CA ASN A 191 -20.94 -6.32 -46.47
C ASN A 191 -21.65 -6.06 -45.15
N LEU A 192 -20.94 -6.29 -44.03
CA LEU A 192 -21.44 -6.08 -42.67
C LEU A 192 -20.94 -4.74 -42.12
N TYR A 193 -21.85 -3.82 -41.79
CA TYR A 193 -21.55 -2.53 -41.19
C TYR A 193 -22.07 -2.46 -39.76
N TYR A 194 -21.21 -2.16 -38.79
CA TYR A 194 -21.57 -2.14 -37.36
C TYR A 194 -22.48 -0.96 -37.00
N LEU A 195 -23.60 -1.24 -36.33
CA LEU A 195 -24.61 -0.25 -35.90
C LEU A 195 -24.58 0.04 -34.38
N GLY A 196 -23.93 -0.81 -33.59
CA GLY A 196 -23.92 -0.73 -32.14
C GLY A 196 -24.18 -2.08 -31.46
N ARG A 197 -24.24 -2.06 -30.13
CA ARG A 197 -24.62 -3.22 -29.32
C ARG A 197 -26.11 -3.19 -28.93
N LYS A 198 -26.73 -4.37 -28.78
CA LYS A 198 -28.10 -4.52 -28.27
C LYS A 198 -28.28 -3.91 -26.86
N ASP A 199 -27.24 -3.88 -26.04
CA ASP A 199 -27.24 -3.27 -24.70
C ASP A 199 -26.89 -1.76 -24.66
N ARG A 200 -26.55 -1.15 -25.79
CA ARG A 200 -26.41 0.32 -25.95
C ARG A 200 -27.63 1.00 -26.59
N LEU A 201 -28.72 0.27 -26.83
CA LEU A 201 -30.04 0.86 -27.09
C LEU A 201 -30.60 1.49 -25.81
N VAL A 202 -31.08 2.73 -25.89
CA VAL A 202 -31.88 3.36 -24.83
C VAL A 202 -33.15 3.96 -25.42
N LYS A 203 -34.27 3.84 -24.71
CA LYS A 203 -35.54 4.47 -25.09
C LYS A 203 -35.68 5.82 -24.39
N ARG A 204 -35.66 6.93 -25.15
CA ARG A 204 -35.84 8.30 -24.65
C ARG A 204 -37.08 8.90 -25.32
N HIS A 205 -38.00 9.44 -24.51
CA HIS A 205 -39.29 9.97 -24.97
C HIS A 205 -40.11 9.01 -25.86
N GLY A 206 -40.02 7.69 -25.58
CA GLY A 206 -40.71 6.64 -26.34
C GLY A 206 -40.02 6.19 -27.64
N GLN A 207 -38.97 6.89 -28.08
CA GLN A 207 -38.21 6.56 -29.30
C GLN A 207 -36.89 5.86 -28.96
N VAL A 208 -36.42 4.97 -29.85
CA VAL A 208 -35.19 4.18 -29.67
C VAL A 208 -33.98 4.97 -30.16
N LEU A 209 -32.94 5.03 -29.33
CA LEU A 209 -31.68 5.72 -29.60
C LEU A 209 -30.51 4.73 -29.45
N HIS A 210 -29.69 4.63 -30.49
CA HIS A 210 -28.38 3.95 -30.44
C HIS A 210 -27.31 4.95 -29.98
N LEU A 211 -26.70 4.72 -28.81
CA LEU A 211 -25.65 5.59 -28.29
C LEU A 211 -24.38 5.57 -29.16
N ASP A 212 -24.10 4.45 -29.84
CA ASP A 212 -22.98 4.33 -30.79
C ASP A 212 -23.15 5.27 -32.01
N ALA A 213 -24.36 5.33 -32.60
CA ALA A 213 -24.66 6.18 -33.74
C ALA A 213 -24.60 7.68 -33.40
N LEU A 214 -25.13 8.07 -32.24
CA LEU A 214 -25.00 9.45 -31.73
C LEU A 214 -23.52 9.84 -31.48
N GLN A 215 -22.71 8.90 -30.97
CA GLN A 215 -21.28 9.11 -30.80
C GLN A 215 -20.58 9.32 -32.14
N GLN A 216 -20.92 8.55 -33.18
CA GLN A 216 -20.39 8.72 -34.53
C GLN A 216 -20.79 10.07 -35.17
N ALA A 217 -22.05 10.50 -34.98
CA ALA A 217 -22.53 11.81 -35.44
C ALA A 217 -21.88 12.99 -34.69
N MET A 218 -21.45 12.79 -33.45
CA MET A 218 -20.69 13.79 -32.68
C MET A 218 -19.22 13.85 -33.11
N GLU A 219 -18.59 12.70 -33.40
CA GLU A 219 -17.20 12.64 -33.88
C GLU A 219 -17.01 13.06 -35.35
N SER A 220 -18.09 13.32 -36.11
CA SER A 220 -18.00 13.91 -37.46
C SER A 220 -17.96 15.44 -37.47
N LEU A 221 -18.25 16.11 -36.35
CA LEU A 221 -18.23 17.56 -36.25
C LEU A 221 -16.80 18.12 -36.30
N PRO A 222 -16.54 19.22 -37.05
CA PRO A 222 -15.19 19.71 -37.26
C PRO A 222 -14.49 20.19 -35.97
N GLN A 223 -15.25 20.64 -34.96
CA GLN A 223 -14.76 21.06 -33.65
C GLN A 223 -14.31 19.90 -32.73
N VAL A 224 -14.60 18.64 -33.08
CA VAL A 224 -14.42 17.49 -32.19
C VAL A 224 -13.19 16.67 -32.60
N GLU A 225 -12.29 16.39 -31.66
CA GLU A 225 -11.17 15.46 -31.86
C GLU A 225 -11.56 14.01 -31.50
N GLY A 226 -12.51 13.85 -30.59
CA GLY A 226 -13.16 12.59 -30.23
C GLY A 226 -14.12 12.76 -29.06
N GLY A 227 -14.95 11.77 -28.78
CA GLY A 227 -15.87 11.84 -27.65
C GLY A 227 -16.64 10.56 -27.33
N VAL A 228 -17.46 10.61 -26.28
CA VAL A 228 -18.34 9.50 -25.88
C VAL A 228 -19.66 10.03 -25.30
N VAL A 229 -20.75 9.31 -25.52
CA VAL A 229 -22.09 9.66 -25.01
C VAL A 229 -22.66 8.57 -24.11
N GLY A 230 -23.48 8.95 -23.13
CA GLY A 230 -24.16 8.00 -22.25
C GLY A 230 -25.29 8.61 -21.42
N LEU A 231 -26.04 7.76 -20.74
CA LEU A 231 -27.27 8.13 -20.04
C LEU A 231 -27.07 8.13 -18.52
N HIS A 232 -27.22 9.30 -17.88
CA HIS A 232 -27.22 9.47 -16.44
C HIS A 232 -28.63 9.25 -15.87
N LYS A 233 -28.73 8.45 -14.79
CA LYS A 233 -29.97 8.14 -14.03
C LYS A 233 -31.17 7.89 -14.95
N SER A 234 -30.95 7.08 -15.99
CA SER A 234 -31.91 6.62 -17.01
C SER A 234 -32.75 7.72 -17.69
N SER A 235 -32.29 8.98 -17.69
CA SER A 235 -33.10 10.12 -18.13
C SER A 235 -32.33 11.26 -18.79
N ARG A 236 -31.07 11.52 -18.39
CA ARG A 236 -30.25 12.60 -18.93
C ARG A 236 -29.13 12.10 -19.82
N LEU A 237 -29.13 12.50 -21.08
CA LEU A 237 -28.14 12.16 -22.08
C LEU A 237 -26.95 13.13 -21.99
N VAL A 238 -25.77 12.64 -21.65
CA VAL A 238 -24.55 13.43 -21.45
C VAL A 238 -23.52 13.08 -22.53
N ALA A 239 -22.96 14.10 -23.16
CA ALA A 239 -21.91 14.00 -24.17
C ALA A 239 -20.60 14.55 -23.63
N PHE A 240 -19.54 13.74 -23.67
CA PHE A 240 -18.18 14.13 -23.26
C PHE A 240 -17.32 14.33 -24.50
N VAL A 241 -16.81 15.55 -24.69
CA VAL A 241 -16.19 16.01 -25.95
C VAL A 241 -14.75 16.44 -25.72
N VAL A 242 -13.83 15.92 -26.52
CA VAL A 242 -12.45 16.45 -26.64
C VAL A 242 -12.45 17.52 -27.75
N PRO A 243 -12.17 18.79 -27.43
CA PRO A 243 -12.19 19.87 -28.41
C PRO A 243 -10.92 19.88 -29.26
N LYS A 244 -11.08 20.19 -30.55
CA LYS A 244 -10.00 20.23 -31.53
C LYS A 244 -9.38 21.63 -31.59
N ILE A 245 -8.09 21.76 -31.27
CA ILE A 245 -7.43 23.07 -31.10
C ILE A 245 -6.77 23.52 -32.41
N ASP A 246 -7.39 24.48 -33.10
CA ASP A 246 -6.87 25.05 -34.35
C ASP A 246 -5.81 26.14 -34.11
N THR A 247 -4.55 25.82 -34.40
CA THR A 247 -3.38 26.69 -34.18
C THR A 247 -3.18 27.72 -35.29
N ARG A 248 -4.18 28.61 -35.50
CA ARG A 248 -4.14 29.63 -36.58
C ARG A 248 -4.28 31.10 -36.15
N THR A 249 -4.47 31.39 -34.87
CA THR A 249 -4.60 32.76 -34.32
C THR A 249 -3.45 33.14 -33.39
N VAL A 250 -2.21 33.05 -33.89
CA VAL A 250 -1.01 33.54 -33.19
C VAL A 250 -0.24 34.51 -34.11
N SER A 251 -0.81 35.72 -34.31
CA SER A 251 -0.17 36.76 -35.13
C SER A 251 -0.69 38.18 -34.86
N SER A 252 -0.66 38.63 -33.60
CA SER A 252 -0.39 40.05 -33.28
C SER A 252 0.07 40.16 -31.83
N GLU A 253 1.21 40.80 -31.61
CA GLU A 253 1.64 41.22 -30.27
C GLU A 253 1.06 42.62 -29.95
N HIS A 254 1.28 43.08 -28.70
CA HIS A 254 1.05 44.44 -28.21
C HIS A 254 -0.42 44.94 -28.14
N SER A 255 -1.10 44.70 -27.01
CA SER A 255 -1.62 45.81 -26.18
C SER A 255 -2.03 45.37 -24.76
N SER A 256 -2.32 46.36 -23.92
CA SER A 256 -2.46 46.33 -22.47
C SER A 256 -3.73 45.67 -21.89
N THR A 257 -3.52 44.80 -20.89
CA THR A 257 -4.36 44.66 -19.68
C THR A 257 -5.88 44.82 -19.82
N LYS A 258 -6.55 43.79 -20.33
CA LYS A 258 -7.94 43.37 -20.05
C LYS A 258 -8.17 42.08 -20.83
N ASP A 259 -8.40 40.96 -20.14
CA ASP A 259 -8.97 39.71 -20.72
C ASP A 259 -9.12 38.67 -19.61
N SER A 260 -10.28 38.68 -18.93
CA SER A 260 -10.63 37.66 -17.92
C SER A 260 -12.07 37.15 -18.04
N GLU A 261 -12.83 37.61 -19.04
CA GLU A 261 -14.22 37.21 -19.29
C GLU A 261 -14.32 36.34 -20.57
N ASP A 262 -13.64 36.74 -21.65
CA ASP A 262 -13.67 36.10 -22.98
C ASP A 262 -13.36 34.58 -22.99
N SER A 263 -12.48 34.10 -22.10
CA SER A 263 -12.15 32.68 -22.02
C SER A 263 -13.32 31.79 -21.58
N GLN A 264 -14.24 32.29 -20.72
CA GLN A 264 -15.45 31.54 -20.38
C GLN A 264 -16.52 31.63 -21.47
N VAL A 265 -16.55 32.74 -22.22
CA VAL A 265 -17.45 32.91 -23.37
C VAL A 265 -17.07 31.88 -24.45
N SER A 266 -15.79 31.71 -24.74
CA SER A 266 -15.28 30.73 -25.72
C SER A 266 -15.68 29.29 -25.39
N SER A 267 -15.56 28.84 -24.14
CA SER A 267 -15.93 27.46 -23.78
C SER A 267 -17.42 27.18 -23.96
N ARG A 268 -18.29 28.12 -23.58
CA ARG A 268 -19.75 27.99 -23.77
C ARG A 268 -20.16 28.13 -25.24
N ALA A 269 -19.47 28.94 -26.02
CA ALA A 269 -19.69 29.01 -27.47
C ALA A 269 -19.46 27.63 -28.11
N LEU A 270 -18.37 26.95 -27.75
CA LEU A 270 -18.05 25.62 -28.28
C LEU A 270 -19.07 24.54 -27.86
N GLU A 271 -19.56 24.58 -26.62
CA GLU A 271 -20.64 23.69 -26.15
C GLU A 271 -21.95 23.92 -26.95
N MET A 272 -22.28 25.18 -27.25
CA MET A 272 -23.44 25.52 -28.09
C MET A 272 -23.23 25.13 -29.57
N GLU A 273 -22.04 25.33 -30.13
CA GLU A 273 -21.71 24.90 -31.50
C GLU A 273 -21.87 23.38 -31.67
N VAL A 274 -21.40 22.58 -30.71
CA VAL A 274 -21.57 21.12 -30.75
C VAL A 274 -23.03 20.71 -30.66
N LEU A 275 -23.83 21.36 -29.79
CA LEU A 275 -25.28 21.12 -29.72
C LEU A 275 -26.00 21.56 -31.01
N GLN A 276 -25.59 22.67 -31.61
CA GLN A 276 -26.17 23.17 -32.86
C GLN A 276 -25.83 22.24 -34.03
N GLY A 277 -24.58 21.78 -34.13
CA GLY A 277 -24.15 20.79 -35.13
C GLY A 277 -24.90 19.47 -34.97
N LEU A 278 -25.02 18.95 -33.75
CA LEU A 278 -25.82 17.75 -33.48
C LEU A 278 -27.29 17.93 -33.86
N SER A 279 -27.90 19.10 -33.63
CA SER A 279 -29.30 19.34 -33.98
C SER A 279 -29.59 19.33 -35.50
N GLN A 280 -28.56 19.36 -36.35
CA GLN A 280 -28.67 19.19 -37.80
C GLN A 280 -28.39 17.74 -38.25
N LEU A 281 -27.69 16.94 -37.44
CA LEU A 281 -27.26 15.58 -37.77
C LEU A 281 -28.10 14.47 -37.12
N VAL A 282 -28.77 14.74 -35.99
CA VAL A 282 -29.59 13.74 -35.28
C VAL A 282 -30.99 14.27 -34.93
N PRO A 283 -32.01 13.39 -34.82
CA PRO A 283 -33.35 13.80 -34.41
C PRO A 283 -33.39 14.48 -33.03
N SER A 284 -34.39 15.32 -32.78
CA SER A 284 -34.50 16.10 -31.54
C SER A 284 -34.45 15.28 -30.24
N HIS A 285 -34.98 14.06 -30.22
CA HIS A 285 -34.89 13.14 -29.07
C HIS A 285 -33.49 12.57 -28.83
N SER A 286 -32.57 12.71 -29.79
CA SER A 286 -31.19 12.22 -29.75
C SER A 286 -30.19 13.29 -29.26
N ILE A 287 -30.59 14.56 -29.19
CA ILE A 287 -29.71 15.66 -28.77
C ILE A 287 -29.40 15.53 -27.26
N PRO A 288 -28.12 15.62 -26.83
CA PRO A 288 -27.74 15.58 -25.42
C PRO A 288 -28.39 16.67 -24.54
N ASP A 289 -28.71 16.33 -23.29
CA ASP A 289 -29.13 17.26 -22.24
C ASP A 289 -27.96 18.06 -21.65
N THR A 290 -26.72 17.61 -21.85
CA THR A 290 -25.51 18.33 -21.45
C THR A 290 -24.32 17.90 -22.31
N VAL A 291 -23.57 18.87 -22.85
CA VAL A 291 -22.20 18.67 -23.35
C VAL A 291 -21.24 19.04 -22.23
N LEU A 292 -20.15 18.28 -22.07
CA LEU A 292 -19.10 18.53 -21.08
C LEU A 292 -17.74 18.37 -21.78
N LEU A 293 -17.02 19.48 -21.91
CA LEU A 293 -15.68 19.49 -22.51
C LEU A 293 -14.67 18.80 -21.59
N VAL A 294 -13.94 17.82 -22.12
CA VAL A 294 -12.91 17.05 -21.40
C VAL A 294 -11.57 17.11 -22.13
N PRO A 295 -10.43 17.24 -21.43
CA PRO A 295 -9.11 17.35 -22.08
C PRO A 295 -8.65 16.04 -22.74
N ALA A 296 -9.18 14.89 -22.31
CA ALA A 296 -8.99 13.59 -22.96
C ALA A 296 -10.05 12.59 -22.46
N LEU A 297 -10.34 11.57 -23.26
CA LEU A 297 -11.16 10.44 -22.83
C LEU A 297 -10.35 9.51 -21.89
N PRO A 298 -10.80 9.26 -20.64
CA PRO A 298 -10.09 8.38 -19.72
C PRO A 298 -10.28 6.91 -20.12
N LEU A 299 -9.22 6.11 -20.03
CA LEU A 299 -9.24 4.71 -20.48
C LEU A 299 -9.27 3.67 -19.34
N THR A 300 -9.66 2.46 -19.72
CA THR A 300 -9.57 1.19 -18.99
C THR A 300 -8.22 0.52 -19.23
N ASN A 301 -7.93 -0.55 -18.48
CA ASN A 301 -6.70 -1.34 -18.68
C ASN A 301 -6.64 -2.04 -20.07
N HIS A 302 -7.78 -2.19 -20.76
CA HIS A 302 -7.87 -2.79 -22.09
C HIS A 302 -7.80 -1.77 -23.24
N GLY A 303 -7.58 -0.48 -22.94
CA GLY A 303 -7.51 0.58 -23.95
C GLY A 303 -8.86 1.13 -24.43
N LYS A 304 -9.98 0.60 -23.91
CA LYS A 304 -11.34 1.13 -24.13
C LYS A 304 -11.67 2.30 -23.20
N VAL A 305 -12.60 3.17 -23.56
CA VAL A 305 -13.06 4.30 -22.72
C VAL A 305 -13.68 3.84 -21.38
N ALA A 306 -13.37 4.53 -20.28
CA ALA A 306 -13.77 4.19 -18.91
C ALA A 306 -14.96 5.05 -18.43
N MET A 307 -16.16 4.68 -18.85
CA MET A 307 -17.37 5.51 -18.73
C MET A 307 -17.75 5.92 -17.29
N GLU A 308 -17.51 5.06 -16.29
CA GLU A 308 -17.76 5.39 -14.88
C GLU A 308 -17.03 6.66 -14.40
N LYS A 309 -15.81 6.90 -14.90
CA LYS A 309 -15.00 8.05 -14.48
C LYS A 309 -15.62 9.35 -14.98
N LEU A 310 -16.09 9.36 -16.22
CA LEU A 310 -16.76 10.51 -16.84
C LEU A 310 -18.08 10.85 -16.14
N MET A 311 -18.90 9.84 -15.80
CA MET A 311 -20.13 10.06 -15.04
C MET A 311 -19.84 10.64 -13.63
N ARG A 312 -18.79 10.19 -12.94
CA ARG A 312 -18.35 10.79 -11.66
C ARG A 312 -17.84 12.23 -11.80
N MET A 313 -17.33 12.63 -12.97
CA MET A 313 -16.96 14.04 -13.24
C MET A 313 -18.21 14.92 -13.40
N TYR A 314 -19.23 14.45 -14.13
CA TYR A 314 -20.52 15.13 -14.29
C TYR A 314 -21.24 15.35 -12.95
N GLU A 315 -21.21 14.35 -12.06
CA GLU A 315 -21.83 14.47 -10.74
C GLU A 315 -21.13 15.52 -9.86
N ARG A 316 -19.79 15.54 -9.82
CA ARG A 316 -19.02 16.53 -9.03
C ARG A 316 -19.23 17.97 -9.49
N GLN A 317 -19.26 18.24 -10.80
CA GLN A 317 -19.55 19.59 -11.31
C GLN A 317 -20.91 20.12 -10.84
N ARG A 318 -21.90 19.23 -10.68
CA ARG A 318 -23.25 19.57 -10.27
C ARG A 318 -23.36 19.85 -8.76
N GLU A 319 -22.47 19.28 -7.95
CA GLU A 319 -22.42 19.48 -6.50
C GLU A 319 -21.57 20.71 -6.11
N GLY A 320 -20.58 21.09 -6.92
CA GLY A 320 -19.61 22.16 -6.63
C GLY A 320 -20.02 23.60 -6.95
N SER A 321 -21.31 23.93 -7.13
CA SER A 321 -21.76 25.29 -7.52
C SER A 321 -21.75 26.31 -6.37
N GLY A 322 -20.61 26.47 -5.68
CA GLY A 322 -20.46 27.39 -4.54
C GLY A 322 -19.02 27.82 -4.26
N LYS A 323 -18.72 29.09 -4.58
CA LYS A 323 -17.44 29.84 -4.41
C LYS A 323 -16.35 29.58 -5.47
N HIS A 324 -15.76 30.68 -5.93
CA HIS A 324 -14.53 30.76 -6.74
C HIS A 324 -13.28 30.61 -5.83
N THR A 325 -12.01 30.55 -6.30
CA THR A 325 -11.42 30.95 -7.60
C THR A 325 -10.12 30.17 -7.88
N ARG A 326 -9.76 29.93 -9.16
CA ARG A 326 -8.40 29.53 -9.57
C ARG A 326 -7.99 30.16 -10.91
N VAL A 327 -6.88 30.91 -10.90
CA VAL A 327 -6.01 31.22 -12.06
C VAL A 327 -4.56 31.28 -11.53
N GLY A 328 -3.57 31.01 -12.37
CA GLY A 328 -2.14 30.93 -12.00
C GLY A 328 -1.74 29.51 -11.60
N ASN A 329 -1.06 28.80 -12.51
CA ASN A 329 -0.97 27.33 -12.47
C ASN A 329 0.35 26.69 -12.98
N MET A 330 1.44 27.45 -13.22
CA MET A 330 2.78 26.88 -13.47
C MET A 330 3.88 27.54 -12.61
N GLU A 331 4.32 28.79 -12.87
CA GLU A 331 5.15 29.55 -11.91
C GLU A 331 4.53 29.53 -10.52
N THR A 332 3.25 29.89 -10.42
CA THR A 332 2.45 29.85 -9.19
C THR A 332 2.15 28.44 -8.66
N LEU A 333 2.35 27.38 -9.44
CA LEU A 333 2.30 26.00 -8.94
C LEU A 333 3.65 25.60 -8.34
N ARG A 334 4.76 25.99 -8.99
CA ARG A 334 6.12 25.82 -8.50
C ARG A 334 6.32 26.59 -7.20
N GLU A 335 5.98 27.88 -7.17
CA GLU A 335 6.02 28.75 -5.99
C GLU A 335 5.20 28.18 -4.83
N ARG A 336 3.95 27.74 -5.08
CA ARG A 336 3.12 27.09 -4.05
C ARG A 336 3.72 25.77 -3.56
N LEU A 337 4.26 24.93 -4.45
CA LEU A 337 4.94 23.71 -4.03
C LEU A 337 6.20 24.03 -3.23
N GLN A 338 6.96 25.05 -3.63
CA GLN A 338 8.19 25.47 -2.95
C GLN A 338 7.89 26.06 -1.57
N ALA A 339 6.79 26.79 -1.42
CA ALA A 339 6.26 27.25 -0.13
C ALA A 339 5.82 26.07 0.75
N LEU A 340 4.96 25.18 0.25
CA LEU A 340 4.52 23.98 0.99
C LEU A 340 5.70 23.07 1.39
N TRP A 341 6.73 22.98 0.54
CA TRP A 341 7.96 22.22 0.80
C TRP A 341 8.84 22.89 1.85
N LYS A 342 8.94 24.23 1.88
CA LYS A 342 9.60 24.96 2.97
C LYS A 342 8.85 24.82 4.28
N GLU A 343 7.52 25.00 4.25
CA GLU A 343 6.60 24.91 5.38
C GLU A 343 6.67 23.52 6.03
N CYS A 344 6.63 22.45 5.24
CA CYS A 344 6.78 21.07 5.72
C CYS A 344 8.20 20.74 6.24
N LEU A 345 9.21 21.58 6.00
CA LEU A 345 10.61 21.38 6.41
C LEU A 345 11.14 22.44 7.39
N GLY A 346 10.33 23.43 7.80
CA GLY A 346 10.74 24.52 8.69
C GLY A 346 11.80 25.47 8.11
N LEU A 347 11.94 25.57 6.78
CA LEU A 347 13.01 26.35 6.12
C LEU A 347 12.64 27.83 5.96
N CYS A 348 13.61 28.72 6.15
CA CYS A 348 13.43 30.17 5.95
C CYS A 348 13.07 30.55 4.50
N ASP A 349 12.19 31.55 4.35
CA ASP A 349 11.62 31.93 3.06
C ASP A 349 12.64 32.41 2.00
N ASP A 350 13.78 32.99 2.40
CA ASP A 350 14.80 33.48 1.46
C ASP A 350 15.57 32.35 0.74
N GLY A 351 15.46 31.09 1.19
CA GLY A 351 16.13 29.95 0.56
C GLY A 351 15.49 29.51 -0.75
N VAL A 352 16.29 29.15 -1.76
CA VAL A 352 15.80 28.55 -3.01
C VAL A 352 15.94 27.02 -2.94
N VAL A 353 14.82 26.30 -3.05
CA VAL A 353 14.82 24.83 -3.16
C VAL A 353 15.22 24.44 -4.59
N ALA A 354 16.28 23.66 -4.74
CA ALA A 354 16.77 23.20 -6.04
C ALA A 354 15.89 22.09 -6.64
N ASP A 355 15.87 21.98 -7.98
CA ASP A 355 15.03 21.02 -8.72
C ASP A 355 15.44 19.55 -8.48
N ASP A 356 16.69 19.30 -8.08
CA ASP A 356 17.24 18.00 -7.70
C ASP A 356 17.20 17.72 -6.19
N ALA A 357 16.71 18.65 -5.36
CA ALA A 357 16.54 18.44 -3.92
C ALA A 357 15.48 17.35 -3.67
N HIS A 358 15.87 16.22 -3.09
CA HIS A 358 14.92 15.14 -2.74
C HIS A 358 14.25 15.47 -1.41
N PHE A 359 12.94 15.22 -1.27
CA PHE A 359 12.18 15.65 -0.09
C PHE A 359 12.80 15.10 1.20
N MET A 360 13.06 13.78 1.17
CA MET A 360 13.76 13.07 2.23
C MET A 360 15.15 13.67 2.47
N LEU A 361 16.09 13.63 1.51
CA LEU A 361 17.46 14.11 1.73
C LEU A 361 17.55 15.59 2.20
N SER A 362 16.61 16.44 1.78
CA SER A 362 16.51 17.85 2.21
C SER A 362 16.28 18.01 3.72
N GLY A 363 15.64 17.04 4.35
CA GLY A 363 15.26 17.05 5.77
C GLY A 363 13.95 16.36 6.08
N GLY A 364 13.14 16.06 5.05
CA GLY A 364 11.80 15.53 5.19
C GLY A 364 11.73 14.19 5.89
N ASP A 365 10.53 13.75 6.21
CA ASP A 365 10.28 12.46 6.85
C ASP A 365 8.97 11.84 6.29
N SER A 366 8.60 10.64 6.74
CA SER A 366 7.55 9.86 6.04
C SER A 366 6.14 10.47 6.08
N LEU A 367 5.87 11.38 7.02
CA LEU A 367 4.63 12.13 7.18
C LEU A 367 4.74 13.63 6.94
N GLN A 368 5.91 14.27 6.93
CA GLN A 368 6.05 15.55 6.24
C GLN A 368 5.86 15.29 4.73
N ALA A 369 6.28 14.10 4.24
CA ALA A 369 5.97 13.62 2.90
C ALA A 369 4.46 13.34 2.72
N LEU A 370 3.77 12.87 3.76
CA LEU A 370 2.34 12.54 3.73
C LEU A 370 1.43 13.76 4.00
N ARG A 371 1.90 14.74 4.78
CA ARG A 371 1.37 16.10 4.90
C ARG A 371 1.54 16.83 3.60
N LEU A 372 2.72 16.81 3.00
CA LEU A 372 2.96 17.38 1.68
C LEU A 372 2.03 16.72 0.66
N PHE A 373 1.90 15.38 0.66
CA PHE A 373 0.91 14.65 -0.14
C PHE A 373 -0.53 15.13 0.11
N ASP A 374 -0.97 15.30 1.36
CA ASP A 374 -2.32 15.78 1.70
C ASP A 374 -2.52 17.26 1.32
N TYR A 375 -1.57 18.14 1.61
CA TYR A 375 -1.61 19.57 1.27
C TYR A 375 -1.57 19.78 -0.24
N ILE A 376 -0.80 19.00 -0.99
CA ILE A 376 -0.91 18.91 -2.45
C ILE A 376 -2.32 18.43 -2.83
N THR A 377 -2.77 17.30 -2.29
CA THR A 377 -4.06 16.68 -2.64
C THR A 377 -5.24 17.63 -2.36
N VAL A 378 -5.15 18.49 -1.35
CA VAL A 378 -6.16 19.51 -1.00
C VAL A 378 -5.96 20.79 -1.81
N THR A 379 -4.83 21.48 -1.67
CA THR A 379 -4.55 22.79 -2.30
C THR A 379 -4.56 22.72 -3.82
N MET A 380 -4.12 21.58 -4.36
CA MET A 380 -4.03 21.27 -5.78
C MET A 380 -5.05 20.19 -6.20
N GLU A 381 -6.04 19.83 -5.36
CA GLU A 381 -7.16 18.92 -5.68
C GLU A 381 -6.77 17.57 -6.34
N THR A 382 -5.59 17.03 -6.02
CA THR A 382 -4.90 16.01 -6.84
C THR A 382 -4.53 14.72 -6.09
N ALA A 383 -5.52 13.84 -5.92
CA ALA A 383 -5.29 12.51 -5.35
C ALA A 383 -4.69 11.52 -6.37
N SER A 384 -3.37 11.32 -6.34
CA SER A 384 -2.65 10.33 -7.17
C SER A 384 -2.30 9.04 -6.42
N ALA A 385 -2.34 7.92 -7.15
CA ALA A 385 -1.66 6.69 -6.73
C ALA A 385 -0.16 6.80 -7.08
N GLY A 386 0.71 6.63 -6.07
CA GLY A 386 2.17 6.76 -6.22
C GLY A 386 2.72 8.19 -6.05
N LEU A 387 1.89 9.20 -5.74
CA LEU A 387 2.43 10.52 -5.38
C LEU A 387 3.24 10.47 -4.09
N LEU A 388 2.78 9.71 -3.08
CA LEU A 388 3.55 9.51 -1.84
C LEU A 388 4.89 8.80 -2.11
N GLU A 389 4.91 7.79 -3.00
CA GLU A 389 6.13 7.10 -3.42
C GLU A 389 7.12 8.08 -4.07
N VAL A 390 6.65 8.97 -4.96
CA VAL A 390 7.51 9.97 -5.62
C VAL A 390 7.90 11.15 -4.70
N ILE A 391 7.17 11.42 -3.62
CA ILE A 391 7.63 12.36 -2.57
C ILE A 391 8.69 11.69 -1.68
N LEU A 392 8.56 10.41 -1.35
CA LEU A 392 9.56 9.69 -0.55
C LEU A 392 10.87 9.48 -1.33
N ASP A 393 10.78 9.01 -2.58
CA ASP A 393 11.93 8.49 -3.34
C ASP A 393 12.39 9.42 -4.48
N GLY A 394 11.78 10.60 -4.67
CA GLY A 394 12.02 11.50 -5.81
C GLY A 394 12.48 12.93 -5.46
N SER A 395 12.90 13.68 -6.50
CA SER A 395 13.32 15.08 -6.38
C SER A 395 12.16 16.07 -6.38
N PHE A 396 12.39 17.32 -5.97
CA PHE A 396 11.44 18.44 -6.08
C PHE A 396 10.85 18.56 -7.48
N SER A 397 11.70 18.46 -8.51
CA SER A 397 11.26 18.46 -9.90
C SER A 397 10.45 17.23 -10.26
N ASP A 398 10.71 16.05 -9.71
CA ASP A 398 9.90 14.84 -9.98
C ASP A 398 8.57 14.87 -9.24
N VAL A 399 8.51 15.37 -8.01
CA VAL A 399 7.27 15.69 -7.30
C VAL A 399 6.46 16.73 -8.08
N LEU A 400 7.06 17.84 -8.51
CA LEU A 400 6.39 18.85 -9.33
C LEU A 400 5.83 18.24 -10.62
N LYS A 401 6.62 17.46 -11.36
CA LYS A 401 6.15 16.70 -12.55
C LYS A 401 4.99 15.76 -12.20
N HIS A 402 5.05 15.07 -11.06
CA HIS A 402 4.02 14.11 -10.63
C HIS A 402 2.71 14.80 -10.30
N ILE A 403 2.76 15.95 -9.63
CA ILE A 403 1.59 16.80 -9.33
C ILE A 403 0.98 17.34 -10.63
N THR A 404 1.80 17.93 -11.50
CA THR A 404 1.35 18.44 -12.80
C THR A 404 0.74 17.34 -13.68
N ALA A 405 1.22 16.09 -13.57
CA ALA A 405 0.60 14.91 -14.19
C ALA A 405 -0.65 14.41 -13.45
N THR A 406 -0.75 14.58 -12.13
CA THR A 406 -1.93 14.18 -11.34
C THR A 406 -3.14 15.06 -11.62
N HIS A 407 -2.91 16.35 -11.85
CA HIS A 407 -3.95 17.32 -12.29
C HIS A 407 -4.63 16.92 -13.61
N GLN A 408 -4.13 15.89 -14.30
CA GLN A 408 -4.61 15.41 -15.59
C GLN A 408 -5.43 14.10 -15.52
N ASN A 409 -5.48 13.37 -14.38
CA ASN A 409 -6.66 12.70 -13.76
C ASN A 409 -6.32 11.49 -12.82
N PRO A 410 -7.07 11.29 -11.71
CA PRO A 410 -7.00 10.11 -10.83
C PRO A 410 -7.56 8.77 -11.40
N ILE A 411 -7.16 7.64 -10.78
CA ILE A 411 -7.73 6.29 -11.03
C ILE A 411 -7.76 5.46 -9.73
N LYS A 412 -8.89 4.78 -9.46
CA LYS A 412 -8.91 3.47 -8.77
C LYS A 412 -10.03 2.56 -9.32
N THR A 413 -9.68 1.30 -9.54
CA THR A 413 -10.52 0.07 -9.50
C THR A 413 -9.60 -1.10 -9.10
N THR A 414 -10.15 -2.17 -8.51
CA THR A 414 -9.45 -3.44 -8.17
C THR A 414 -10.34 -4.62 -8.57
N GLY A 415 -9.84 -5.87 -8.63
CA GLY A 415 -10.60 -6.94 -9.29
C GLY A 415 -10.05 -8.38 -9.37
N LYS A 416 -9.08 -8.79 -8.53
CA LYS A 416 -8.83 -10.14 -7.98
C LYS A 416 -9.02 -11.45 -8.81
N ARG A 417 -8.00 -12.33 -8.65
CA ARG A 417 -7.97 -13.83 -8.64
C ARG A 417 -8.00 -14.60 -9.99
N GLN A 418 -7.22 -15.68 -10.26
CA GLN A 418 -6.71 -16.89 -9.53
C GLN A 418 -7.67 -18.13 -9.60
N PRO A 419 -7.20 -19.40 -9.42
CA PRO A 419 -6.16 -20.13 -10.18
C PRO A 419 -6.46 -21.67 -10.36
N GLU A 420 -5.57 -22.46 -11.02
CA GLU A 420 -5.27 -23.91 -10.75
C GLU A 420 -4.11 -24.41 -11.68
N SER A 421 -3.15 -25.25 -11.25
CA SER A 421 -3.08 -26.75 -11.28
C SER A 421 -2.96 -27.39 -12.68
N SER A 422 -2.18 -28.46 -13.00
CA SER A 422 -0.98 -29.17 -12.47
C SER A 422 -0.59 -30.30 -13.49
N ALA A 423 0.50 -31.10 -13.50
CA ALA A 423 1.88 -31.10 -12.94
C ALA A 423 2.75 -32.19 -13.66
N SER A 424 4.09 -32.18 -13.49
CA SER A 424 5.11 -33.19 -13.95
C SER A 424 5.36 -33.29 -15.48
N VAL A 425 6.45 -33.85 -16.05
CA VAL A 425 7.56 -34.73 -15.59
C VAL A 425 8.90 -34.29 -16.23
N VAL A 426 10.05 -34.46 -15.54
CA VAL A 426 11.41 -34.49 -16.14
C VAL A 426 12.27 -35.57 -15.43
N PRO A 427 13.05 -36.41 -16.15
CA PRO A 427 13.83 -37.51 -15.53
C PRO A 427 15.17 -37.06 -14.92
N SER A 428 15.76 -37.92 -14.09
CA SER A 428 16.90 -37.63 -13.20
C SER A 428 18.22 -38.28 -13.63
N LYS A 429 19.34 -37.79 -13.06
CA LYS A 429 20.60 -38.53 -12.95
C LYS A 429 21.14 -38.46 -11.52
N ARG A 430 21.68 -39.58 -11.04
CA ARG A 430 22.29 -39.75 -9.70
C ARG A 430 23.80 -39.54 -9.77
N TYR A 431 24.39 -39.23 -8.62
CA TYR A 431 25.69 -39.79 -8.23
C TYR A 431 25.54 -40.49 -6.87
N HIS A 432 26.44 -41.42 -6.58
CA HIS A 432 26.32 -42.34 -5.44
C HIS A 432 26.98 -41.81 -4.16
N THR A 433 26.43 -42.24 -3.03
CA THR A 433 27.07 -42.26 -1.72
C THR A 433 27.86 -43.54 -1.53
N GLU A 434 28.99 -43.47 -0.84
CA GLU A 434 29.46 -44.55 0.03
C GLU A 434 29.65 -44.01 1.46
N VAL A 435 29.84 -44.93 2.40
CA VAL A 435 29.74 -44.71 3.86
C VAL A 435 31.03 -45.20 4.49
N ASP A 436 31.51 -44.53 5.54
CA ASP A 436 32.12 -45.28 6.63
C ASP A 436 31.93 -44.60 7.99
N SER A 437 32.13 -45.37 9.06
CA SER A 437 31.71 -45.02 10.43
C SER A 437 32.77 -45.35 11.48
N ASN A 438 32.56 -44.82 12.70
CA ASN A 438 33.37 -44.93 13.93
C ASN A 438 34.49 -43.90 14.07
N PHE A 439 34.39 -43.05 15.11
CA PHE A 439 35.27 -43.17 16.29
C PHE A 439 34.73 -42.31 17.46
N ASP A 440 34.70 -42.92 18.64
CA ASP A 440 34.62 -42.27 19.95
C ASP A 440 35.56 -43.11 20.85
N PRO A 441 36.34 -42.50 21.75
CA PRO A 441 35.88 -42.54 23.14
C PRO A 441 36.26 -41.33 24.01
N GLU A 442 35.44 -41.15 25.05
CA GLU A 442 35.70 -40.56 26.38
C GLU A 442 36.98 -39.71 26.58
N MET A 443 36.79 -38.45 26.99
CA MET A 443 37.80 -37.75 27.80
C MET A 443 37.20 -37.08 29.05
N ILE A 444 37.89 -37.28 30.16
CA ILE A 444 37.44 -37.07 31.55
C ILE A 444 37.17 -35.60 31.88
N LEU A 445 36.08 -35.34 32.61
CA LEU A 445 35.75 -34.02 33.17
C LEU A 445 36.72 -33.60 34.30
N PRO A 446 37.24 -32.35 34.30
CA PRO A 446 37.84 -31.75 35.49
C PRO A 446 36.78 -31.33 36.53
N PRO A 447 37.15 -31.04 37.79
CA PRO A 447 36.18 -30.78 38.85
C PRO A 447 35.37 -29.50 38.67
N VAL A 448 34.11 -29.53 39.13
CA VAL A 448 33.27 -28.34 39.24
C VAL A 448 33.84 -27.40 40.29
N VAL A 449 34.44 -26.28 39.84
CA VAL A 449 34.65 -25.11 40.70
C VAL A 449 33.32 -24.38 40.80
N SER A 450 32.83 -24.16 42.02
CA SER A 450 31.57 -23.46 42.28
C SER A 450 31.73 -21.94 42.11
N SER A 451 31.86 -21.47 40.87
CA SER A 451 31.58 -20.07 40.54
C SER A 451 30.10 -19.79 40.77
N GLU A 452 29.76 -18.75 41.53
CA GLU A 452 28.38 -18.29 41.65
C GLU A 452 27.88 -17.84 40.28
N ARG A 453 26.98 -18.61 39.68
CA ARG A 453 26.48 -18.38 38.32
C ARG A 453 25.47 -17.23 38.32
N SER A 454 25.98 -16.02 38.07
CA SER A 454 25.13 -14.88 37.74
C SER A 454 24.44 -15.12 36.39
N THR A 455 23.20 -15.61 36.44
CA THR A 455 22.28 -15.47 35.31
C THR A 455 21.83 -14.02 35.23
N MET A 456 22.45 -13.22 34.37
CA MET A 456 21.87 -11.92 34.03
C MET A 456 20.58 -12.16 33.25
N ARG A 457 19.49 -11.56 33.77
CA ARG A 457 18.24 -11.41 33.05
C ARG A 457 18.16 -10.02 32.46
N PHE A 458 17.75 -9.93 31.21
CA PHE A 458 17.41 -8.65 30.58
C PHE A 458 16.11 -8.78 29.79
N VAL A 459 15.40 -7.67 29.64
CA VAL A 459 14.14 -7.60 28.89
C VAL A 459 14.33 -6.67 27.70
N VAL A 460 13.94 -7.12 26.51
CA VAL A 460 13.91 -6.30 25.30
C VAL A 460 12.47 -5.93 25.01
N VAL A 461 12.16 -4.64 25.06
CA VAL A 461 10.80 -4.10 24.86
C VAL A 461 10.73 -3.41 23.50
N ARG A 462 9.80 -3.84 22.65
CA ARG A 462 9.66 -3.41 21.25
C ARG A 462 8.23 -2.90 20.96
N ARG A 463 8.06 -2.21 19.83
CA ARG A 463 6.76 -1.69 19.38
C ARG A 463 5.71 -2.81 19.26
N ALA A 464 4.43 -2.43 19.30
CA ALA A 464 3.28 -3.36 19.23
C ALA A 464 3.18 -4.38 20.40
N GLY A 465 3.64 -4.00 21.60
CA GLY A 465 3.50 -4.82 22.82
C GLY A 465 4.46 -6.02 22.91
N ASP A 466 5.47 -6.08 22.05
CA ASP A 466 6.41 -7.21 21.96
C ASP A 466 7.49 -7.10 23.05
N VAL A 467 7.33 -7.89 24.13
CA VAL A 467 8.22 -7.95 25.30
C VAL A 467 8.94 -9.30 25.33
N VAL A 468 10.26 -9.30 25.19
CA VAL A 468 11.07 -10.54 25.18
C VAL A 468 11.98 -10.61 26.39
N PHE A 469 11.84 -11.68 27.18
CA PHE A 469 12.69 -11.97 28.33
C PHE A 469 13.85 -12.88 27.91
N TRP A 470 15.08 -12.51 28.27
CA TRP A 470 16.27 -13.32 28.01
C TRP A 470 17.01 -13.64 29.30
N ASP A 471 17.22 -14.94 29.52
CA ASP A 471 18.12 -15.48 30.53
C ASP A 471 19.47 -15.77 29.87
N TYR A 472 20.54 -15.07 30.27
CA TYR A 472 21.90 -15.32 29.77
C TYR A 472 22.84 -15.75 30.90
N LEU A 473 23.70 -16.73 30.61
CA LEU A 473 24.74 -17.24 31.51
C LEU A 473 26.06 -16.54 31.20
N GLN A 474 26.49 -15.65 32.09
CA GLN A 474 27.80 -15.01 31.97
C GLN A 474 28.90 -15.94 32.52
N GLU A 475 29.66 -16.58 31.64
CA GLU A 475 30.90 -17.26 32.03
C GLU A 475 31.99 -16.21 32.31
N ASN A 476 32.22 -15.94 33.60
CA ASN A 476 33.26 -15.02 34.06
C ASN A 476 34.67 -15.60 33.87
N TYR A 477 35.17 -15.56 32.63
CA TYR A 477 36.60 -15.68 32.35
C TYR A 477 37.33 -14.47 32.90
N GLN A 478 37.89 -14.59 34.11
CA GLN A 478 38.93 -13.67 34.56
C GLN A 478 40.11 -13.75 33.59
N SER A 479 40.36 -12.66 32.87
CA SER A 479 41.47 -12.56 31.93
C SER A 479 42.80 -12.63 32.67
N ALA A 480 43.53 -13.72 32.51
CA ALA A 480 44.85 -13.87 33.10
C ALA A 480 45.84 -12.89 32.46
N GLU A 481 46.23 -11.85 33.18
CA GLU A 481 47.27 -10.92 32.76
C GLU A 481 48.62 -11.64 32.66
N LEU A 482 49.14 -11.76 31.44
CA LEU A 482 50.48 -12.27 31.18
C LEU A 482 51.54 -11.20 31.53
N SER A 483 51.85 -11.10 32.82
CA SER A 483 53.05 -10.41 33.31
C SER A 483 54.25 -11.39 33.41
N PRO A 484 55.49 -10.93 33.21
CA PRO A 484 56.62 -11.83 32.94
C PRO A 484 57.19 -12.52 34.19
N LEU A 485 57.75 -13.72 33.95
CA LEU A 485 58.41 -14.59 34.93
C LEU A 485 59.43 -13.88 35.82
N SER A 486 59.28 -14.02 37.13
CA SER A 486 60.36 -13.85 38.11
C SER A 486 60.23 -14.89 39.24
N ILE A 487 61.36 -15.27 39.85
CA ILE A 487 61.49 -16.47 40.69
C ILE A 487 61.79 -16.09 42.14
N SER A 488 60.95 -16.55 43.09
CA SER A 488 61.43 -16.96 44.43
C SER A 488 60.39 -17.74 45.24
N LYS A 489 60.86 -18.80 45.93
CA LYS A 489 60.16 -19.52 47.02
C LYS A 489 60.37 -18.76 48.36
N PRO A 490 59.84 -19.26 49.49
CA PRO A 490 58.43 -19.30 49.92
C PRO A 490 58.30 -18.61 51.31
N SER A 491 57.21 -18.85 52.07
CA SER A 491 57.23 -19.28 53.50
C SER A 491 56.02 -18.80 54.34
N LEU A 492 55.47 -19.74 55.15
CA LEU A 492 55.09 -19.66 56.58
C LEU A 492 54.51 -18.35 57.21
N THR A 493 53.50 -18.38 58.11
CA THR A 493 52.57 -19.42 58.62
C THR A 493 51.51 -18.79 59.56
N THR A 494 50.42 -19.52 59.85
CA THR A 494 49.61 -19.48 61.12
C THR A 494 48.83 -18.17 61.47
N THR A 495 47.71 -18.16 62.21
CA THR A 495 47.00 -19.21 63.00
C THR A 495 45.51 -18.86 63.20
N ASN A 496 44.65 -19.90 63.29
CA ASN A 496 43.59 -20.19 64.28
C ASN A 496 42.77 -19.07 64.99
N SER A 497 41.48 -19.24 65.37
CA SER A 497 40.46 -20.29 65.11
C SER A 497 39.13 -19.99 65.84
N SER A 498 37.99 -20.59 65.41
CA SER A 498 36.70 -20.76 66.15
C SER A 498 35.93 -19.47 66.53
N SER A 499 34.61 -19.41 66.78
CA SER A 499 33.43 -20.31 66.73
C SER A 499 32.15 -19.42 66.68
N GLY A 500 30.91 -19.84 66.43
CA GLY A 500 30.34 -21.15 66.07
C GLY A 500 28.88 -21.33 66.53
N ARG A 501 27.94 -21.41 65.57
CA ARG A 501 26.50 -21.81 65.68
C ARG A 501 25.50 -20.90 66.42
N ALA A 502 24.24 -21.05 66.00
CA ALA A 502 23.05 -20.25 66.35
C ALA A 502 21.95 -21.10 67.02
N THR A 503 20.90 -20.44 67.53
CA THR A 503 19.52 -20.96 67.73
C THR A 503 18.52 -19.80 67.83
N ASP A 504 17.25 -20.06 67.53
CA ASP A 504 16.14 -19.08 67.38
C ASP A 504 15.45 -18.63 68.69
N ILE A 505 14.63 -17.56 68.65
CA ILE A 505 13.20 -17.54 69.09
C ILE A 505 12.53 -16.13 69.01
N ILE A 506 11.34 -16.13 68.39
CA ILE A 506 10.13 -15.25 68.40
C ILE A 506 9.98 -14.06 69.40
N HIS A 507 9.27 -13.00 68.97
CA HIS A 507 8.03 -12.39 69.57
C HIS A 507 7.97 -10.87 69.93
N VAL A 508 6.75 -10.28 69.80
CA VAL A 508 6.15 -9.07 70.45
C VAL A 508 5.93 -7.77 69.62
N SER A 509 4.83 -7.09 69.97
CA SER A 509 4.04 -6.00 69.35
C SER A 509 4.61 -4.56 69.40
N ARG A 510 3.81 -3.58 68.94
CA ARG A 510 3.96 -2.13 69.20
C ARG A 510 2.64 -1.51 69.69
N ASP A 511 2.76 -0.44 70.48
CA ASP A 511 1.66 0.29 71.12
C ASP A 511 1.43 1.72 70.57
N ILE A 512 0.38 2.37 71.10
CA ILE A 512 -0.25 3.63 70.66
C ILE A 512 0.41 4.86 71.33
N PRO A 513 0.20 6.09 70.81
CA PRO A 513 -0.40 7.12 71.67
C PRO A 513 -1.53 7.93 71.00
N SER A 514 -2.36 8.59 71.81
CA SER A 514 -3.66 9.18 71.45
C SER A 514 -3.78 10.68 71.78
N GLY A 515 -4.78 11.36 71.22
CA GLY A 515 -5.17 12.73 71.60
C GLY A 515 -6.58 13.12 71.13
N ASP A 516 -7.35 13.75 72.00
CA ASP A 516 -8.74 14.21 71.82
C ASP A 516 -8.85 15.51 70.98
N GLY A 517 -10.02 15.93 70.45
CA GLY A 517 -11.35 15.31 70.46
C GLY A 517 -12.49 16.35 70.22
N GLN A 518 -13.69 16.04 70.73
CA GLN A 518 -14.95 16.84 70.68
C GLN A 518 -15.76 16.83 69.36
N SER A 519 -17.04 17.19 69.49
CA SER A 519 -18.16 16.88 68.59
C SER A 519 -19.16 18.05 68.53
N HIS A 520 -20.09 18.07 67.57
CA HIS A 520 -21.44 18.63 67.80
C HIS A 520 -22.51 18.18 66.78
N HIS A 521 -23.69 17.88 67.35
CA HIS A 521 -25.06 17.85 66.82
C HIS A 521 -25.49 17.05 65.57
N CYS A 522 -26.51 16.22 65.82
CA CYS A 522 -27.44 15.62 64.89
C CYS A 522 -28.54 16.61 64.45
N ASN A 523 -29.24 16.33 63.35
CA ASN A 523 -30.70 16.19 63.44
C ASN A 523 -31.30 15.27 62.36
N SER A 524 -32.54 14.81 62.57
CA SER A 524 -33.26 13.85 61.72
C SER A 524 -34.23 14.50 60.73
N GLY A 525 -34.49 13.84 59.59
CA GLY A 525 -35.57 14.23 58.66
C GLY A 525 -35.74 13.22 57.51
N SER A 526 -36.88 12.52 57.47
CA SER A 526 -37.16 11.45 56.50
C SER A 526 -37.76 11.96 55.18
N GLY A 527 -37.26 11.49 54.04
CA GLY A 527 -37.89 11.67 52.72
C GLY A 527 -37.32 10.67 51.70
N VAL A 528 -38.18 9.89 51.04
CA VAL A 528 -37.76 8.78 50.17
C VAL A 528 -37.72 9.20 48.70
N THR A 529 -36.58 8.97 48.04
CA THR A 529 -36.53 8.74 46.58
C THR A 529 -35.36 7.78 46.29
N LEU A 530 -35.59 6.79 45.44
CA LEU A 530 -34.55 5.87 44.97
C LEU A 530 -33.72 6.54 43.86
N GLN A 531 -32.39 6.44 43.96
CA GLN A 531 -31.48 6.66 42.83
C GLN A 531 -30.42 5.54 42.74
N PRO A 532 -29.81 5.31 41.56
CA PRO A 532 -28.90 4.20 41.35
C PRO A 532 -27.61 4.30 42.19
N GLY A 533 -26.99 3.15 42.45
CA GLY A 533 -25.75 3.08 43.22
C GLY A 533 -24.61 3.83 42.54
N ILE A 534 -23.98 4.76 43.26
CA ILE A 534 -22.81 5.51 42.81
C ILE A 534 -21.65 4.54 42.57
N THR A 535 -21.34 4.26 41.30
CA THR A 535 -20.05 3.69 40.93
C THR A 535 -18.97 4.71 41.25
N LYS A 536 -17.94 4.30 42.00
CA LYS A 536 -16.81 5.18 42.30
C LYS A 536 -16.09 5.53 41.00
N ASP A 537 -16.19 6.79 40.56
CA ASP A 537 -15.26 7.33 39.57
C ASP A 537 -13.84 7.14 40.08
N ARG A 538 -13.03 6.46 39.27
CA ARG A 538 -11.61 6.22 39.54
C ARG A 538 -10.84 7.47 39.12
N GLN A 539 -9.79 7.80 39.87
CA GLN A 539 -9.04 9.04 39.64
C GLN A 539 -8.48 9.07 38.21
N PRO A 540 -8.55 10.22 37.51
CA PRO A 540 -8.01 10.35 36.16
C PRO A 540 -6.49 10.22 36.19
N LEU A 541 -5.91 9.61 35.15
CA LEU A 541 -4.47 9.45 35.02
C LEU A 541 -3.84 10.71 34.40
N GLY A 542 -2.60 10.98 34.82
CA GLY A 542 -1.74 11.99 34.25
C GLY A 542 -0.70 11.39 33.31
N LEU A 543 -0.11 12.25 32.49
CA LEU A 543 1.12 12.01 31.76
C LEU A 543 2.00 13.23 31.97
N GLN A 544 3.27 13.04 32.35
CA GLN A 544 4.21 14.11 32.62
C GLN A 544 5.55 13.80 31.95
N VAL A 545 6.10 14.73 31.16
CA VAL A 545 7.44 14.57 30.56
C VAL A 545 8.50 14.51 31.66
N CYS A 546 9.28 13.43 31.68
CA CYS A 546 10.43 13.27 32.57
C CYS A 546 11.67 13.94 31.97
N TRP A 547 11.91 13.65 30.69
CA TRP A 547 13.04 14.15 29.91
C TRP A 547 12.73 14.11 28.41
N SER A 548 13.54 14.83 27.63
CA SER A 548 13.54 14.78 26.16
C SER A 548 14.96 14.90 25.63
N SER A 549 15.36 14.02 24.69
CA SER A 549 16.66 14.10 24.01
C SER A 549 16.47 14.59 22.58
N ASP A 550 17.32 15.55 22.16
CA ASP A 550 17.38 16.03 20.78
C ASP A 550 18.11 15.02 19.91
N THR A 551 17.49 14.63 18.79
CA THR A 551 18.09 13.74 17.78
C THR A 551 18.44 14.48 16.48
N GLY A 552 18.25 15.80 16.44
CA GLY A 552 18.69 16.72 15.38
C GLY A 552 17.89 16.74 14.09
N ARG A 553 16.98 15.77 13.87
CA ARG A 553 15.88 15.74 12.87
C ARG A 553 14.81 14.74 13.34
N CYS A 554 13.67 14.75 12.68
CA CYS A 554 12.44 14.05 13.05
C CYS A 554 12.60 12.54 13.33
N VAL A 555 11.80 12.02 14.27
CA VAL A 555 11.91 10.64 14.80
C VAL A 555 10.71 9.77 14.39
N ASP A 556 10.82 9.09 13.24
CA ASP A 556 9.81 8.13 12.76
C ASP A 556 9.99 6.70 13.31
N ALA A 557 11.23 6.29 13.62
CA ALA A 557 11.47 4.98 14.22
C ALA A 557 10.83 4.88 15.62
N SER A 558 10.21 3.75 15.94
CA SER A 558 9.95 3.45 17.35
C SER A 558 11.25 3.21 18.11
N PRO A 559 11.33 3.59 19.39
CA PRO A 559 12.41 3.17 20.27
C PRO A 559 12.45 1.64 20.42
N VAL A 560 13.52 1.14 21.04
CA VAL A 560 13.57 -0.18 21.69
C VAL A 560 14.27 -0.03 23.03
N LEU A 561 13.71 -0.64 24.07
CA LEU A 561 14.34 -0.68 25.40
C LEU A 561 15.14 -1.97 25.58
N LEU A 562 16.35 -1.86 26.11
CA LEU A 562 17.10 -2.94 26.73
C LEU A 562 17.13 -2.70 28.24
N VAL A 563 16.29 -3.43 28.97
CA VAL A 563 16.19 -3.38 30.42
C VAL A 563 17.21 -4.37 31.00
N GLY A 564 18.38 -3.87 31.39
CA GLY A 564 19.38 -4.62 32.13
C GLY A 564 19.15 -4.54 33.65
N PRO A 565 19.98 -5.24 34.45
CA PRO A 565 19.89 -5.19 35.92
C PRO A 565 20.41 -3.89 36.53
N GLU A 566 21.30 -3.17 35.83
CA GLU A 566 21.94 -1.93 36.32
C GLU A 566 21.38 -0.66 35.66
N ARG A 567 20.90 -0.76 34.41
CA ARG A 567 20.36 0.35 33.61
C ARG A 567 19.32 -0.16 32.61
N THR A 568 18.40 0.71 32.22
CA THR A 568 17.61 0.52 30.99
C THR A 568 18.12 1.46 29.92
N THR A 569 18.47 0.93 28.74
CA THR A 569 18.92 1.74 27.60
C THR A 569 17.86 1.83 26.52
N VAL A 570 17.52 3.05 26.10
CA VAL A 570 16.67 3.36 24.94
C VAL A 570 17.55 3.42 23.69
N PHE A 571 17.26 2.62 22.66
CA PHE A 571 17.84 2.79 21.32
C PHE A 571 16.83 3.49 20.40
N ILE A 572 17.23 4.59 19.76
CA ILE A 572 16.37 5.39 18.88
C ILE A 572 17.14 5.95 17.69
N GLY A 573 16.58 5.78 16.49
CA GLY A 573 17.13 6.33 15.24
C GLY A 573 16.29 7.50 14.72
N SER A 574 16.91 8.44 14.01
CA SER A 574 16.21 9.59 13.42
C SER A 574 16.67 9.97 12.01
N HIS A 575 16.03 11.01 11.47
CA HIS A 575 16.24 11.49 10.09
C HIS A 575 17.52 12.32 9.92
N SER A 576 18.31 12.50 10.99
CA SER A 576 19.65 13.11 10.99
C SER A 576 20.76 12.08 10.79
N HIS A 577 20.37 10.82 10.55
CA HIS A 577 21.22 9.63 10.46
C HIS A 577 21.84 9.23 11.81
N ARG A 578 21.42 9.86 12.92
CA ARG A 578 21.87 9.55 14.28
C ARG A 578 21.06 8.39 14.86
N LEU A 579 21.77 7.39 15.37
CA LEU A 579 21.28 6.43 16.36
C LEU A 579 21.84 6.84 17.72
N GLN A 580 20.95 7.08 18.68
CA GLN A 580 21.29 7.34 20.07
C GLN A 580 21.00 6.12 20.94
N ALA A 581 21.86 5.91 21.94
CA ALA A 581 21.60 5.09 23.10
C ALA A 581 21.44 6.02 24.31
N LEU A 582 20.27 6.03 24.95
CA LEU A 582 19.93 6.92 26.08
C LEU A 582 19.69 6.10 27.34
N ASP A 583 19.99 6.63 28.53
CA ASP A 583 19.49 6.03 29.77
C ASP A 583 18.01 6.38 30.00
N GLN A 584 17.17 5.39 30.31
CA GLN A 584 15.73 5.56 30.52
C GLN A 584 15.40 6.49 31.69
N SER A 585 16.27 6.58 32.71
CA SER A 585 15.98 7.28 33.97
C SER A 585 16.09 8.80 33.85
N ASN A 586 17.06 9.30 33.07
CA ASN A 586 17.40 10.72 32.98
C ASN A 586 17.53 11.27 31.55
N GLY A 587 17.53 10.41 30.52
CA GLY A 587 17.68 10.80 29.11
C GLY A 587 19.11 11.09 28.68
N GLU A 588 20.13 10.81 29.50
CA GLU A 588 21.53 11.06 29.14
C GLU A 588 22.00 10.15 27.99
N VAL A 589 22.73 10.74 27.04
CA VAL A 589 23.27 10.03 25.87
C VAL A 589 24.47 9.17 26.31
N VAL A 590 24.24 7.86 26.41
CA VAL A 590 25.27 6.84 26.67
C VAL A 590 26.27 6.78 25.51
N TRP A 591 25.76 6.80 24.27
CA TRP A 591 26.54 7.02 23.05
C TRP A 591 25.65 7.45 21.88
N GLU A 592 26.27 8.03 20.86
CA GLU A 592 25.63 8.35 19.58
C GLU A 592 26.47 7.86 18.40
N ARG A 593 25.81 7.42 17.32
CA ARG A 593 26.44 7.04 16.05
C ARG A 593 25.70 7.67 14.87
N VAL A 594 26.44 8.45 14.06
CA VAL A 594 25.98 8.86 12.73
C VAL A 594 26.24 7.73 11.74
N LEU A 595 25.20 7.32 10.99
CA LEU A 595 25.24 6.29 9.96
C LEU A 595 25.09 6.91 8.55
N GLY A 596 25.04 6.08 7.50
CA GLY A 596 25.09 6.56 6.11
C GLY A 596 23.89 7.43 5.69
N ASP A 597 22.69 7.06 6.12
CA ASP A 597 21.42 7.70 5.77
C ASP A 597 20.39 7.52 6.93
N ARG A 598 19.13 7.86 6.67
CA ARG A 598 17.98 7.81 7.57
C ARG A 598 17.76 6.48 8.26
N LEU A 599 17.24 6.59 9.49
CA LEU A 599 17.00 5.48 10.40
C LEU A 599 15.53 5.47 10.84
N GLU A 600 14.66 4.96 9.96
CA GLU A 600 13.24 4.67 10.29
C GLU A 600 13.03 3.24 10.78
N SER A 601 14.02 2.37 10.56
CA SER A 601 14.06 1.05 11.20
C SER A 601 14.24 1.23 12.70
N SER A 602 13.24 0.86 13.49
CA SER A 602 13.46 0.49 14.90
C SER A 602 14.61 -0.51 15.00
N ALA A 603 15.38 -0.39 16.08
CA ALA A 603 16.47 -1.32 16.36
C ALA A 603 15.95 -2.71 16.79
N ALA A 604 16.85 -3.68 16.86
CA ALA A 604 16.63 -4.98 17.50
C ALA A 604 17.88 -5.38 18.30
N VAL A 605 17.67 -5.87 19.52
CA VAL A 605 18.77 -6.33 20.39
C VAL A 605 18.92 -7.84 20.27
N SER A 606 20.17 -8.28 20.15
CA SER A 606 20.57 -9.69 20.06
C SER A 606 20.18 -10.51 21.29
N LYS A 607 20.02 -11.83 21.10
CA LYS A 607 19.72 -12.82 22.14
C LYS A 607 20.73 -12.87 23.31
N CYS A 608 21.93 -12.32 23.13
CA CYS A 608 22.97 -12.20 24.17
C CYS A 608 23.12 -10.79 24.75
N GLY A 609 22.32 -9.81 24.32
CA GLY A 609 22.30 -8.45 24.86
C GLY A 609 23.47 -7.54 24.45
N THR A 610 24.49 -8.06 23.76
CA THR A 610 25.73 -7.33 23.45
C THR A 610 25.71 -6.57 22.11
N LEU A 611 24.85 -6.97 21.17
CA LEU A 611 24.69 -6.34 19.86
C LEU A 611 23.30 -5.73 19.68
N VAL A 612 23.25 -4.53 19.12
CA VAL A 612 22.05 -3.86 18.60
C VAL A 612 22.17 -3.72 17.09
N ALA A 613 21.09 -3.99 16.35
CA ALA A 613 21.07 -3.93 14.89
C ALA A 613 19.89 -3.15 14.34
N LEU A 614 20.05 -2.55 13.17
CA LEU A 614 19.02 -1.75 12.49
C LEU A 614 19.28 -1.67 10.98
N GLY A 615 18.21 -1.46 10.22
CA GLY A 615 18.29 -1.05 8.82
C GLY A 615 18.54 0.45 8.65
N CYS A 616 19.09 0.83 7.50
CA CYS A 616 19.32 2.21 7.09
C CYS A 616 18.91 2.41 5.63
N TYR A 617 18.56 3.64 5.27
CA TYR A 617 18.18 4.01 3.89
C TYR A 617 19.32 3.87 2.88
N ASP A 618 20.59 3.82 3.32
CA ASP A 618 21.79 3.63 2.49
C ASP A 618 21.93 2.22 1.87
N GLY A 619 20.97 1.32 2.13
CA GLY A 619 20.99 -0.07 1.70
C GLY A 619 21.92 -0.95 2.55
N GLN A 620 22.08 -0.62 3.84
CA GLN A 620 22.89 -1.39 4.76
C GLN A 620 22.13 -1.74 6.06
N VAL A 621 22.51 -2.87 6.64
CA VAL A 621 22.11 -3.35 7.96
C VAL A 621 23.32 -3.23 8.88
N TYR A 622 23.23 -2.36 9.87
CA TYR A 622 24.31 -2.10 10.82
C TYR A 622 24.15 -2.97 12.05
N PHE A 623 25.25 -3.53 12.54
CA PHE A 623 25.34 -4.26 13.81
C PHE A 623 26.39 -3.60 14.69
N LEU A 624 25.96 -3.05 15.82
CA LEU A 624 26.75 -2.22 16.71
C LEU A 624 26.82 -2.83 18.11
N SER A 625 27.90 -2.52 18.84
CA SER A 625 28.02 -2.80 20.28
C SER A 625 26.97 -2.05 21.08
N VAL A 626 26.25 -2.75 21.96
CA VAL A 626 25.24 -2.16 22.87
C VAL A 626 25.85 -1.13 23.82
N ASP A 627 27.08 -1.35 24.29
CA ASP A 627 27.69 -0.51 25.33
C ASP A 627 28.45 0.71 24.77
N SER A 628 28.82 0.68 23.48
CA SER A 628 29.75 1.67 22.89
C SER A 628 29.39 2.18 21.49
N GLY A 629 28.34 1.66 20.85
CA GLY A 629 27.93 2.01 19.49
C GLY A 629 28.96 1.63 18.40
N GLN A 630 30.08 0.99 18.76
CA GLN A 630 31.11 0.61 17.79
C GLN A 630 30.57 -0.41 16.78
N THR A 631 30.86 -0.18 15.51
CA THR A 631 30.35 -1.01 14.41
C THR A 631 31.05 -2.36 14.37
N CYS A 632 30.37 -3.41 14.85
CA CYS A 632 30.86 -4.77 14.87
C CYS A 632 30.77 -5.45 13.49
N TRP A 633 29.71 -5.17 12.74
CA TRP A 633 29.51 -5.65 11.36
C TRP A 633 28.55 -4.73 10.58
N VAL A 634 28.66 -4.75 9.26
CA VAL A 634 27.71 -4.12 8.33
C VAL A 634 27.43 -5.13 7.22
N PHE A 635 26.16 -5.34 6.91
CA PHE A 635 25.71 -6.17 5.80
C PHE A 635 25.01 -5.29 4.74
N LYS A 636 25.31 -5.50 3.46
CA LYS A 636 24.77 -4.70 2.36
C LYS A 636 23.64 -5.44 1.62
N THR A 637 22.49 -4.78 1.48
CA THR A 637 21.33 -5.23 0.68
C THR A 637 21.40 -4.62 -0.73
N GLY A 638 20.42 -4.93 -1.59
CA GLY A 638 20.33 -4.35 -2.93
C GLY A 638 19.76 -2.93 -2.98
N ASP A 639 19.03 -2.53 -1.94
CA ASP A 639 18.26 -1.28 -1.83
C ASP A 639 18.00 -0.95 -0.33
N ALA A 640 17.38 0.19 -0.04
CA ALA A 640 17.09 0.72 1.29
C ALA A 640 16.48 -0.30 2.27
N VAL A 641 16.78 -0.14 3.57
CA VAL A 641 16.36 -1.05 4.64
C VAL A 641 15.54 -0.30 5.69
N LYS A 642 14.24 -0.20 5.44
CA LYS A 642 13.27 0.38 6.39
C LYS A 642 12.67 -0.63 7.37
N SER A 643 12.65 -1.90 6.99
CA SER A 643 12.15 -3.03 7.78
C SER A 643 12.92 -3.15 9.09
N SER A 644 12.25 -3.03 10.24
CA SER A 644 12.89 -3.31 11.54
C SER A 644 13.29 -4.79 11.64
N PRO A 645 14.52 -5.14 12.06
CA PRO A 645 14.92 -6.53 12.21
C PRO A 645 14.11 -7.26 13.30
N ALA A 646 13.91 -8.57 13.10
CA ALA A 646 13.41 -9.48 14.12
C ALA A 646 14.48 -10.52 14.46
N VAL A 647 14.61 -10.89 15.74
CA VAL A 647 15.56 -11.92 16.19
C VAL A 647 14.81 -13.23 16.41
N ASP A 648 15.25 -14.31 15.75
CA ASP A 648 14.74 -15.66 16.02
C ASP A 648 15.20 -16.10 17.42
N SER A 649 14.23 -16.38 18.30
CA SER A 649 14.50 -16.77 19.69
C SER A 649 15.19 -18.11 19.83
N GLN A 650 15.06 -19.00 18.85
CA GLN A 650 15.74 -20.29 18.86
C GLN A 650 17.22 -20.12 18.47
N THR A 651 17.49 -19.54 17.30
CA THR A 651 18.84 -19.49 16.69
C THR A 651 19.65 -18.23 16.98
N GLY A 652 19.02 -17.11 17.34
CA GLY A 652 19.67 -15.79 17.42
C GLY A 652 19.91 -15.10 16.07
N LEU A 653 19.39 -15.66 14.96
CA LEU A 653 19.49 -15.04 13.63
C LEU A 653 18.64 -13.76 13.55
N PHE A 654 19.18 -12.74 12.89
CA PHE A 654 18.47 -11.50 12.58
C PHE A 654 17.80 -11.64 11.21
N ILE A 655 16.47 -11.61 11.19
CA ILE A 655 15.65 -11.59 9.99
C ILE A 655 15.28 -10.16 9.64
N ILE A 656 15.47 -9.73 8.40
CA ILE A 656 15.19 -8.35 7.96
C ILE A 656 14.76 -8.29 6.49
N GLY A 657 13.86 -7.36 6.15
CA GLY A 657 13.43 -7.08 4.78
C GLY A 657 14.17 -5.88 4.15
N SER A 658 14.29 -5.85 2.83
CA SER A 658 14.80 -4.67 2.09
C SER A 658 13.85 -4.28 0.95
N HIS A 659 13.98 -3.03 0.48
CA HIS A 659 13.26 -2.52 -0.67
C HIS A 659 13.62 -3.28 -1.98
N ASP A 660 14.74 -4.01 -2.00
CA ASP A 660 15.17 -4.88 -3.11
C ASP A 660 14.24 -6.10 -3.35
N GLY A 661 13.25 -6.30 -2.49
CA GLY A 661 12.28 -7.40 -2.57
C GLY A 661 12.76 -8.70 -1.93
N PHE A 662 13.86 -8.69 -1.17
CA PHE A 662 14.37 -9.84 -0.43
C PHE A 662 14.09 -9.76 1.08
N VAL A 663 13.94 -10.94 1.68
CA VAL A 663 14.11 -11.18 3.12
C VAL A 663 15.47 -11.86 3.34
N TYR A 664 16.23 -11.39 4.31
CA TYR A 664 17.56 -11.87 4.66
C TYR A 664 17.56 -12.47 6.06
N ALA A 665 18.27 -13.58 6.27
CA ALA A 665 18.64 -14.09 7.58
C ALA A 665 20.15 -13.91 7.80
N LEU A 666 20.51 -13.17 8.84
CA LEU A 666 21.86 -12.69 9.11
C LEU A 666 22.38 -13.26 10.44
N GLU A 667 23.59 -13.80 10.43
CA GLU A 667 24.29 -14.33 11.60
C GLU A 667 25.46 -13.41 11.97
N PRO A 668 25.32 -12.53 12.97
CA PRO A 668 26.28 -11.46 13.20
C PRO A 668 27.61 -11.92 13.81
N LEU A 669 27.63 -13.06 14.52
CA LEU A 669 28.85 -13.63 15.10
C LEU A 669 29.78 -14.17 14.00
N VAL A 670 29.22 -14.82 12.99
CA VAL A 670 29.93 -15.38 11.82
C VAL A 670 29.98 -14.37 10.65
N LYS A 671 29.33 -13.20 10.79
CA LYS A 671 29.27 -12.10 9.83
C LYS A 671 28.82 -12.53 8.43
N ARG A 672 27.83 -13.42 8.36
CA ARG A 672 27.30 -13.99 7.10
C ARG A 672 25.79 -13.86 6.97
N CYS A 673 25.33 -13.82 5.72
CA CYS A 673 23.94 -14.14 5.38
C CYS A 673 23.81 -15.67 5.33
N VAL A 674 22.91 -16.25 6.13
CA VAL A 674 22.67 -17.71 6.18
C VAL A 674 21.78 -18.15 5.03
N TRP A 675 20.72 -17.39 4.76
CA TRP A 675 19.87 -17.54 3.58
C TRP A 675 19.26 -16.19 3.21
N LYS A 676 18.85 -16.03 1.94
CA LYS A 676 17.96 -14.95 1.50
C LYS A 676 16.87 -15.48 0.57
N TYR A 677 15.68 -14.91 0.66
CA TYR A 677 14.51 -15.29 -0.12
C TYR A 677 13.96 -14.08 -0.89
N TYR A 678 13.50 -14.27 -2.14
CA TYR A 678 12.96 -13.21 -2.99
C TYR A 678 11.43 -13.26 -3.04
N CYS A 679 10.77 -12.20 -2.59
CA CYS A 679 9.32 -12.11 -2.40
C CYS A 679 8.52 -11.86 -3.71
N GLY A 680 9.04 -12.23 -4.88
CA GLY A 680 8.39 -11.95 -6.17
C GLY A 680 8.38 -10.46 -6.58
N GLY A 681 9.20 -9.65 -5.92
CA GLY A 681 9.44 -8.23 -6.21
C GLY A 681 8.53 -7.26 -5.47
N GLY A 682 8.96 -5.99 -5.43
CA GLY A 682 8.36 -4.94 -4.61
C GLY A 682 8.88 -4.95 -3.18
N ALA A 683 8.99 -3.76 -2.58
CA ALA A 683 9.70 -3.56 -1.33
C ALA A 683 9.14 -4.39 -0.16
N VAL A 684 10.05 -5.00 0.62
CA VAL A 684 9.75 -5.59 1.92
C VAL A 684 9.83 -4.48 2.98
N PHE A 685 8.88 -3.56 2.93
CA PHE A 685 8.75 -2.43 3.86
C PHE A 685 8.41 -2.92 5.28
N SER A 686 7.52 -3.92 5.39
CA SER A 686 7.04 -4.43 6.67
C SER A 686 8.16 -5.11 7.47
N SER A 687 8.09 -5.02 8.81
CA SER A 687 9.00 -5.78 9.68
C SER A 687 8.61 -7.27 9.68
N PRO A 688 9.57 -8.20 9.51
CA PRO A 688 9.30 -9.62 9.68
C PRO A 688 8.85 -9.94 11.12
N CYS A 689 8.05 -10.99 11.26
CA CYS A 689 7.60 -11.50 12.55
C CYS A 689 7.93 -13.00 12.67
N VAL A 690 8.68 -13.39 13.70
CA VAL A 690 9.09 -14.79 13.93
C VAL A 690 8.26 -15.37 15.06
N HIS A 691 7.50 -16.41 14.75
CA HIS A 691 6.71 -17.16 15.72
C HIS A 691 7.43 -18.44 16.16
N SER A 692 7.31 -18.79 17.44
CA SER A 692 8.03 -19.94 18.03
C SER A 692 7.27 -21.26 17.92
N CYS A 693 5.94 -21.26 18.11
CA CYS A 693 5.13 -22.49 18.14
C CYS A 693 3.72 -22.26 17.56
N PRO A 694 3.45 -22.65 16.29
CA PRO A 694 4.34 -23.32 15.36
C PRO A 694 5.48 -22.41 14.89
N ARG A 695 6.66 -22.98 14.67
CA ARG A 695 7.81 -22.22 14.18
C ARG A 695 7.58 -21.76 12.74
N ARG A 696 7.47 -20.44 12.56
CA ARG A 696 7.05 -19.76 11.33
C ARG A 696 7.70 -18.38 11.26
N LEU A 697 7.97 -17.89 10.06
CA LEU A 697 8.38 -16.52 9.80
C LEU A 697 7.35 -15.87 8.86
N TYR A 698 6.86 -14.70 9.22
CA TYR A 698 5.95 -13.88 8.41
C TYR A 698 6.67 -12.64 7.89
N SER A 699 6.46 -12.30 6.62
CA SER A 699 6.96 -11.06 6.02
C SER A 699 6.04 -10.61 4.89
N ALA A 700 5.74 -9.32 4.84
CA ALA A 700 4.81 -8.74 3.87
C ALA A 700 5.44 -7.65 2.99
N THR A 701 4.86 -7.45 1.81
CA THR A 701 5.38 -6.58 0.75
C THR A 701 4.41 -5.47 0.36
N LEU A 702 4.95 -4.38 -0.19
CA LEU A 702 4.14 -3.32 -0.80
C LEU A 702 3.36 -3.76 -2.05
N ARG A 703 3.52 -5.00 -2.53
CA ARG A 703 2.67 -5.61 -3.57
C ARG A 703 1.48 -6.41 -3.04
N GLY A 704 1.22 -6.38 -1.73
CA GLY A 704 0.07 -7.06 -1.14
C GLY A 704 0.24 -8.57 -0.98
N GLN A 705 1.48 -9.05 -0.97
CA GLN A 705 1.81 -10.43 -0.61
C GLN A 705 2.25 -10.51 0.85
N LEU A 706 1.71 -11.47 1.58
CA LEU A 706 2.19 -11.93 2.88
C LEU A 706 2.75 -13.34 2.70
N HIS A 707 4.06 -13.50 2.87
CA HIS A 707 4.74 -14.79 2.79
C HIS A 707 4.87 -15.40 4.17
N CYS A 708 4.65 -16.70 4.25
CA CYS A 708 5.01 -17.51 5.41
C CYS A 708 6.18 -18.42 5.03
N LEU A 709 7.28 -18.34 5.79
CA LEU A 709 8.56 -18.97 5.54
C LEU A 709 8.98 -19.87 6.71
N SER A 710 9.87 -20.83 6.45
CA SER A 710 10.67 -21.53 7.46
C SER A 710 11.81 -20.62 7.95
N PRO A 711 11.89 -20.28 9.26
CA PRO A 711 12.97 -19.44 9.79
C PRO A 711 14.38 -20.02 9.54
N ASP A 712 14.53 -21.34 9.57
CA ASP A 712 15.82 -22.03 9.38
C ASP A 712 16.36 -21.97 7.95
N SER A 713 15.49 -21.79 6.95
CA SER A 713 15.85 -22.07 5.55
C SER A 713 15.33 -21.07 4.52
N GLY A 714 14.51 -20.10 4.90
CA GLY A 714 13.86 -19.16 3.99
C GLY A 714 12.87 -19.78 3.01
N LYS A 715 12.62 -21.09 3.09
CA LYS A 715 11.68 -21.80 2.22
C LYS A 715 10.25 -21.34 2.48
N VAL A 716 9.52 -21.04 1.41
CA VAL A 716 8.09 -20.73 1.46
C VAL A 716 7.30 -21.95 1.95
N LEU A 717 6.43 -21.71 2.92
CA LEU A 717 5.40 -22.64 3.38
C LEU A 717 4.06 -22.32 2.69
N TRP A 718 3.71 -21.03 2.63
CA TRP A 718 2.60 -20.51 1.84
C TRP A 718 2.78 -19.02 1.50
N THR A 719 1.95 -18.49 0.60
CA THR A 719 1.86 -17.05 0.30
C THR A 719 0.40 -16.65 0.16
N TYR A 720 -0.03 -15.68 0.96
CA TYR A 720 -1.30 -14.98 0.80
C TYR A 720 -1.11 -13.76 -0.11
N SER A 721 -2.08 -13.42 -0.95
CA SER A 721 -1.94 -12.35 -1.94
C SER A 721 -3.23 -11.54 -2.12
N THR A 722 -3.06 -10.22 -2.25
CA THR A 722 -4.11 -9.23 -2.41
C THR A 722 -3.71 -8.18 -3.47
N ASP A 723 -4.68 -7.39 -3.94
CA ASP A 723 -4.46 -6.34 -4.94
C ASP A 723 -3.90 -5.02 -4.32
N VAL A 724 -3.50 -5.02 -3.03
CA VAL A 724 -3.30 -3.80 -2.22
C VAL A 724 -2.08 -3.89 -1.30
N PRO A 725 -1.28 -2.82 -1.10
CA PRO A 725 -0.06 -2.89 -0.29
C PRO A 725 -0.27 -3.25 1.20
N PHE A 726 0.73 -3.91 1.79
CA PHE A 726 0.88 -4.08 3.23
C PHE A 726 2.01 -3.18 3.76
N PHE A 727 1.64 -2.03 4.35
CA PHE A 727 2.57 -1.17 5.13
C PHE A 727 2.67 -1.63 6.58
N SER A 728 1.55 -2.11 7.13
CA SER A 728 1.44 -2.78 8.42
C SER A 728 2.42 -3.96 8.52
N SER A 729 2.99 -4.18 9.70
CA SER A 729 3.80 -5.38 9.96
C SER A 729 2.92 -6.53 10.45
N PRO A 730 3.13 -7.77 9.98
CA PRO A 730 2.44 -8.93 10.52
C PRO A 730 2.76 -9.11 12.00
N SER A 731 1.77 -9.59 12.76
CA SER A 731 1.86 -9.86 14.19
C SER A 731 1.14 -11.17 14.49
N CYS A 732 1.63 -11.99 15.41
CA CYS A 732 1.10 -13.35 15.63
C CYS A 732 0.86 -13.71 17.10
N SER A 733 -0.11 -14.59 17.31
CA SER A 733 -0.34 -15.35 18.56
C SER A 733 -0.31 -16.85 18.26
N ASP A 734 -0.49 -17.70 19.27
CA ASP A 734 -0.50 -19.18 19.15
C ASP A 734 -1.53 -19.75 18.15
N SER A 735 -2.47 -18.92 17.68
CA SER A 735 -3.59 -19.32 16.82
C SER A 735 -3.57 -18.69 15.42
N CYS A 736 -2.96 -17.51 15.24
CA CYS A 736 -3.11 -16.72 14.02
C CYS A 736 -1.98 -15.72 13.78
N VAL A 737 -1.93 -15.21 12.55
CA VAL A 737 -1.19 -14.01 12.15
C VAL A 737 -2.18 -12.95 11.65
N CYS A 738 -2.09 -11.74 12.19
CA CYS A 738 -2.89 -10.58 11.83
C CYS A 738 -2.05 -9.57 11.03
N ILE A 739 -2.65 -8.89 10.04
CA ILE A 739 -2.00 -7.81 9.28
C ILE A 739 -3.02 -6.76 8.80
N GLY A 740 -2.63 -5.48 8.84
CA GLY A 740 -3.41 -4.36 8.30
C GLY A 740 -3.01 -3.97 6.88
N SER A 741 -3.90 -3.32 6.13
CA SER A 741 -3.70 -3.01 4.71
C SER A 741 -4.21 -1.63 4.27
N VAL A 742 -3.69 -1.14 3.14
CA VAL A 742 -3.93 0.22 2.64
C VAL A 742 -5.37 0.49 2.20
N ASN A 743 -6.22 -0.54 2.03
CA ASN A 743 -7.65 -0.37 1.76
C ASN A 743 -8.55 -0.56 3.00
N GLY A 744 -7.98 -0.55 4.20
CA GLY A 744 -8.73 -0.63 5.46
C GLY A 744 -9.05 -2.05 5.94
N HIS A 745 -8.51 -3.09 5.32
CA HIS A 745 -8.71 -4.45 5.81
C HIS A 745 -7.67 -4.81 6.87
N ILE A 746 -8.14 -5.29 8.02
CA ILE A 746 -7.37 -6.00 9.05
C ILE A 746 -7.73 -7.48 8.91
N SER A 747 -6.86 -8.27 8.30
CA SER A 747 -7.09 -9.69 8.04
C SER A 747 -6.34 -10.56 9.06
N ALA A 748 -6.98 -11.62 9.55
CA ALA A 748 -6.32 -12.67 10.33
C ALA A 748 -6.29 -13.99 9.56
N LEU A 749 -5.16 -14.69 9.63
CA LEU A 749 -4.94 -15.97 8.96
C LEU A 749 -4.42 -17.01 9.95
N SER A 750 -4.74 -18.28 9.74
CA SER A 750 -4.10 -19.37 10.47
C SER A 750 -2.62 -19.48 10.10
N HIS A 751 -1.83 -20.21 10.90
CA HIS A 751 -0.42 -20.46 10.60
C HIS A 751 -0.17 -21.28 9.32
N ASP A 752 -1.24 -21.79 8.69
CA ASP A 752 -1.23 -22.57 7.45
C ASP A 752 -1.87 -21.79 6.27
N GLY A 753 -2.21 -20.51 6.46
CA GLY A 753 -2.56 -19.57 5.38
C GLY A 753 -4.04 -19.42 5.07
N ASN A 754 -4.92 -20.08 5.82
CA ASN A 754 -6.36 -19.91 5.69
C ASN A 754 -6.81 -18.62 6.38
N VAL A 755 -7.58 -17.76 5.69
CA VAL A 755 -8.18 -16.57 6.31
C VAL A 755 -9.21 -17.01 7.35
N LEU A 756 -9.07 -16.56 8.58
CA LEU A 756 -9.97 -16.83 9.70
C LEU A 756 -11.11 -15.80 9.74
N TRP A 757 -10.75 -14.53 9.59
CA TRP A 757 -11.67 -13.39 9.51
C TRP A 757 -10.98 -12.19 8.84
N ASP A 758 -11.79 -11.22 8.43
CA ASP A 758 -11.35 -10.01 7.73
C ASP A 758 -12.24 -8.85 8.17
N PHE A 759 -11.66 -7.83 8.81
CA PHE A 759 -12.37 -6.69 9.39
C PHE A 759 -12.08 -5.41 8.60
N LEU A 760 -13.10 -4.59 8.32
CA LEU A 760 -12.98 -3.37 7.53
C LEU A 760 -13.08 -2.12 8.41
N THR A 761 -12.06 -1.27 8.34
CA THR A 761 -12.01 0.09 8.89
C THR A 761 -12.46 1.12 7.84
N ASP A 762 -12.76 2.35 8.27
CA ASP A 762 -13.25 3.41 7.37
C ASP A 762 -12.09 4.11 6.60
N GLY A 763 -10.84 3.89 7.02
CA GLY A 763 -9.62 4.40 6.39
C GLY A 763 -8.47 3.37 6.32
N PRO A 764 -7.37 3.69 5.60
CA PRO A 764 -6.19 2.82 5.51
C PRO A 764 -5.58 2.42 6.86
N VAL A 765 -5.03 1.19 6.94
CA VAL A 765 -4.35 0.68 8.14
C VAL A 765 -2.85 0.50 7.87
N PHE A 766 -2.04 1.41 8.41
CA PHE A 766 -0.57 1.32 8.40
C PHE A 766 -0.03 0.85 9.77
N SER A 767 -0.81 1.07 10.83
CA SER A 767 -0.57 0.54 12.18
C SER A 767 -0.33 -0.98 12.14
N SER A 768 0.60 -1.48 12.96
CA SER A 768 0.83 -2.94 13.10
C SER A 768 -0.07 -3.49 14.23
N PRO A 769 -0.86 -4.56 14.01
CA PRO A 769 -1.73 -5.12 15.03
C PRO A 769 -0.96 -5.55 16.29
N CYS A 770 -1.41 -5.09 17.45
CA CYS A 770 -0.95 -5.60 18.75
C CYS A 770 -1.87 -6.73 19.19
N LEU A 771 -1.33 -7.95 19.34
CA LEU A 771 -2.04 -9.12 19.85
C LEU A 771 -1.71 -9.28 21.34
N ALA A 772 -2.70 -9.10 22.21
CA ALA A 772 -2.50 -9.18 23.65
C ALA A 772 -3.51 -10.12 24.31
N SER A 773 -3.07 -10.84 25.35
CA SER A 773 -3.94 -11.69 26.18
C SER A 773 -4.44 -10.89 27.38
N LEU A 774 -5.74 -10.56 27.40
CA LEU A 774 -6.35 -9.86 28.53
C LEU A 774 -6.52 -10.82 29.72
N PRO A 775 -6.24 -10.39 30.97
CA PRO A 775 -6.39 -11.23 32.15
C PRO A 775 -7.87 -11.62 32.35
N PRO A 776 -8.19 -12.89 32.66
CA PRO A 776 -9.55 -13.40 32.63
C PRO A 776 -10.52 -12.63 33.54
N SER A 777 -11.72 -12.34 33.03
CA SER A 777 -12.70 -11.46 33.67
C SER A 777 -13.36 -12.13 34.88
N VAL A 778 -12.97 -11.73 36.09
CA VAL A 778 -13.60 -12.21 37.33
C VAL A 778 -14.88 -11.41 37.58
N ASN A 779 -15.96 -11.77 36.86
CA ASN A 779 -17.37 -11.74 37.32
C ASN A 779 -18.38 -11.97 36.16
N GLN A 780 -18.74 -13.23 35.90
CA GLN A 780 -20.12 -13.56 35.54
C GLN A 780 -20.61 -14.72 36.42
N ARG A 781 -21.35 -14.40 37.49
CA ARG A 781 -22.08 -15.41 38.29
C ARG A 781 -23.33 -15.83 37.53
N THR A 782 -23.20 -16.83 36.66
CA THR A 782 -24.33 -17.49 36.00
C THR A 782 -25.25 -18.13 37.05
N ARG A 783 -26.49 -17.64 37.17
CA ARG A 783 -27.54 -18.24 38.02
C ARG A 783 -28.09 -19.52 37.37
N SER A 784 -27.37 -20.62 37.54
CA SER A 784 -27.88 -21.97 37.29
C SER A 784 -27.18 -22.93 38.24
N GLY A 785 -27.97 -23.66 39.03
CA GLY A 785 -27.47 -24.55 40.06
C GLY A 785 -27.32 -25.98 39.55
N ALA A 786 -26.09 -26.40 39.30
CA ALA A 786 -25.70 -27.80 39.21
C ALA A 786 -24.30 -27.93 39.81
N TYR A 787 -24.10 -28.87 40.74
CA TYR A 787 -22.76 -29.27 41.16
C TYR A 787 -22.22 -30.26 40.14
N ASP A 788 -21.14 -29.91 39.45
CA ASP A 788 -20.26 -30.89 38.84
C ASP A 788 -18.80 -30.42 38.86
N GLY A 789 -17.88 -31.33 39.14
CA GLY A 789 -16.50 -31.02 39.51
C GLY A 789 -15.57 -30.89 38.32
N CYS A 790 -15.54 -29.73 37.65
CA CYS A 790 -14.50 -29.44 36.64
C CYS A 790 -13.93 -28.02 36.80
N THR A 791 -12.67 -27.93 37.24
CA THR A 791 -11.91 -26.68 37.28
C THR A 791 -11.36 -26.32 35.89
N THR A 792 -12.26 -25.97 34.97
CA THR A 792 -11.88 -25.46 33.65
C THR A 792 -11.17 -24.12 33.81
N LEU A 793 -9.89 -24.06 33.45
CA LEU A 793 -9.10 -22.82 33.46
C LEU A 793 -9.78 -21.76 32.59
N SER A 794 -9.99 -20.56 33.14
CA SER A 794 -10.61 -19.46 32.41
C SER A 794 -9.70 -19.01 31.28
N ILE A 795 -10.17 -19.16 30.04
CA ILE A 795 -9.44 -18.79 28.84
C ILE A 795 -9.17 -17.28 28.87
N ALA A 796 -7.90 -16.89 28.75
CA ALA A 796 -7.53 -15.48 28.64
C ALA A 796 -8.14 -14.87 27.38
N CYS A 797 -8.85 -13.76 27.51
CA CYS A 797 -9.50 -13.11 26.37
C CYS A 797 -8.44 -12.42 25.51
N GLN A 798 -7.95 -13.07 24.46
CA GLN A 798 -7.09 -12.40 23.50
C GLN A 798 -7.86 -11.26 22.80
N ALA A 799 -7.16 -10.18 22.46
CA ALA A 799 -7.69 -9.02 21.76
C ALA A 799 -6.67 -8.51 20.73
N VAL A 800 -7.17 -8.01 19.59
CA VAL A 800 -6.36 -7.37 18.54
C VAL A 800 -6.58 -5.86 18.60
N PHE A 801 -5.53 -5.10 18.88
CA PHE A 801 -5.57 -3.63 18.90
C PHE A 801 -4.87 -3.06 17.66
N CYS A 802 -5.51 -2.14 16.94
CA CYS A 802 -4.94 -1.56 15.73
C CYS A 802 -5.42 -0.12 15.50
N GLY A 803 -4.53 0.75 15.01
CA GLY A 803 -4.85 2.11 14.58
C GLY A 803 -5.22 2.20 13.10
N SER A 804 -5.98 3.23 12.71
CA SER A 804 -6.38 3.49 11.33
C SER A 804 -6.35 4.99 10.98
N HIS A 805 -6.37 5.29 9.68
CA HIS A 805 -6.29 6.65 9.13
C HIS A 805 -7.67 7.36 9.05
N ASP A 806 -8.73 6.69 9.49
CA ASP A 806 -10.05 7.27 9.83
C ASP A 806 -10.07 7.94 11.23
N CYS A 807 -8.89 8.08 11.83
CA CYS A 807 -8.71 8.58 13.19
C CYS A 807 -9.40 7.71 14.26
N CYS A 808 -9.50 6.39 14.05
CA CYS A 808 -9.93 5.44 15.05
C CYS A 808 -8.82 4.48 15.51
N VAL A 809 -8.95 4.05 16.77
CA VAL A 809 -8.29 2.88 17.36
C VAL A 809 -9.34 1.80 17.55
N TYR A 810 -9.09 0.62 17.01
CA TYR A 810 -10.01 -0.52 17.02
C TYR A 810 -9.51 -1.61 17.97
N CYS A 811 -10.42 -2.21 18.73
CA CYS A 811 -10.22 -3.45 19.47
C CYS A 811 -11.14 -4.53 18.88
N ILE A 812 -10.55 -5.64 18.41
CA ILE A 812 -11.22 -6.69 17.64
C ILE A 812 -11.03 -8.04 18.33
N ASN A 813 -12.06 -8.86 18.33
CA ASN A 813 -12.03 -10.23 18.85
C ASN A 813 -11.27 -11.17 17.89
N PRO A 814 -10.13 -11.77 18.28
CA PRO A 814 -9.33 -12.62 17.41
C PRO A 814 -9.98 -13.97 17.09
N ALA A 815 -11.03 -14.38 17.80
CA ALA A 815 -11.71 -15.64 17.52
C ALA A 815 -12.64 -15.57 16.28
N ASN A 816 -13.12 -14.38 15.90
CA ASN A 816 -14.17 -14.22 14.88
C ASN A 816 -14.14 -12.88 14.10
N GLY A 817 -13.23 -11.96 14.42
CA GLY A 817 -13.14 -10.64 13.78
C GLY A 817 -14.21 -9.64 14.21
N SER A 818 -15.02 -9.92 15.24
CA SER A 818 -16.05 -8.97 15.69
C SER A 818 -15.44 -7.79 16.44
N LEU A 819 -15.88 -6.57 16.12
CA LEU A 819 -15.53 -5.36 16.87
C LEU A 819 -15.95 -5.50 18.35
N LEU A 820 -15.00 -5.27 19.26
CA LEU A 820 -15.25 -5.19 20.69
C LEU A 820 -15.51 -3.73 21.10
N TRP A 821 -14.63 -2.82 20.69
CA TRP A 821 -14.80 -1.38 20.83
C TRP A 821 -14.02 -0.60 19.77
N ARG A 822 -14.42 0.67 19.53
CA ARG A 822 -13.61 1.66 18.81
C ARG A 822 -13.49 2.95 19.63
N PHE A 823 -12.33 3.59 19.57
CA PHE A 823 -12.07 4.91 20.16
C PHE A 823 -11.69 5.89 19.05
N GLN A 824 -12.26 7.10 19.06
CA GLN A 824 -11.99 8.15 18.07
C GLN A 824 -10.89 9.08 18.59
N THR A 825 -9.74 9.10 17.93
CA THR A 825 -8.67 10.10 18.13
C THR A 825 -8.93 11.35 17.28
N THR A 826 -8.27 12.46 17.61
CA THR A 826 -8.37 13.72 16.85
C THR A 826 -7.46 13.78 15.62
N GLY A 827 -6.39 12.98 15.57
CA GLY A 827 -5.53 12.77 14.41
C GLY A 827 -5.53 11.31 13.91
N LYS A 828 -4.94 11.06 12.74
CA LYS A 828 -4.81 9.71 12.13
C LYS A 828 -3.92 8.83 13.02
N VAL A 829 -4.10 7.50 13.01
CA VAL A 829 -3.32 6.59 13.87
C VAL A 829 -2.39 5.69 13.03
N TYR A 830 -1.13 6.11 12.91
CA TYR A 830 -0.06 5.33 12.28
C TYR A 830 0.68 4.44 13.27
N SER A 831 0.75 4.86 14.54
CA SER A 831 1.39 4.11 15.60
C SER A 831 0.76 2.72 15.77
N SER A 832 1.59 1.74 16.11
CA SER A 832 1.18 0.42 16.56
C SER A 832 0.83 0.51 18.05
N PRO A 833 -0.39 0.17 18.50
CA PRO A 833 -0.74 0.26 19.91
C PRO A 833 0.19 -0.58 20.79
N PHE A 834 0.51 -0.10 21.99
CA PHE A 834 1.27 -0.83 22.99
C PHE A 834 0.36 -1.19 24.16
N VAL A 835 0.13 -2.48 24.39
CA VAL A 835 -0.74 -2.98 25.46
C VAL A 835 0.10 -3.32 26.69
N PHE A 836 -0.32 -2.88 27.88
CA PHE A 836 0.42 -3.04 29.12
C PHE A 836 -0.50 -3.25 30.34
N ASP A 837 0.07 -3.75 31.43
CA ASP A 837 -0.64 -3.91 32.70
C ASP A 837 -0.97 -2.54 33.32
N GLY A 838 -2.25 -2.33 33.66
CA GLY A 838 -2.73 -1.13 34.33
C GLY A 838 -2.87 -1.27 35.85
N SER A 839 -2.51 -2.42 36.41
CA SER A 839 -2.85 -2.80 37.79
C SER A 839 -2.36 -1.82 38.88
N PRO A 840 -1.21 -1.13 38.76
CA PRO A 840 -0.82 -0.07 39.71
C PRO A 840 -1.87 1.04 39.86
N TRP A 841 -2.63 1.32 38.80
CA TRP A 841 -3.70 2.31 38.75
C TRP A 841 -5.10 1.68 38.85
N GLY A 842 -5.19 0.38 39.18
CA GLY A 842 -6.42 -0.38 39.40
C GLY A 842 -7.19 -0.74 38.13
N ILE A 843 -6.65 -0.48 36.94
CA ILE A 843 -7.23 -0.82 35.63
C ILE A 843 -6.56 -2.11 35.14
N ARG A 844 -7.28 -3.06 34.53
CA ARG A 844 -6.70 -4.38 34.23
C ARG A 844 -5.71 -4.37 33.08
N THR A 845 -6.02 -3.60 32.04
CA THR A 845 -5.19 -3.48 30.83
C THR A 845 -5.27 -2.03 30.36
N LEU A 846 -4.13 -1.46 29.98
CA LEU A 846 -4.03 -0.16 29.34
C LEU A 846 -3.44 -0.29 27.94
N VAL A 847 -3.79 0.65 27.08
CA VAL A 847 -3.31 0.72 25.69
C VAL A 847 -2.75 2.11 25.41
N ALA A 848 -1.44 2.21 25.22
CA ALA A 848 -0.77 3.43 24.78
C ALA A 848 -0.75 3.47 23.24
N VAL A 849 -1.16 4.60 22.66
CA VAL A 849 -1.27 4.77 21.20
C VAL A 849 -1.15 6.25 20.85
N ALA A 850 -0.60 6.58 19.69
CA ALA A 850 -0.25 7.96 19.32
C ALA A 850 -0.81 8.37 17.95
N SER A 851 -1.26 9.61 17.81
CA SER A 851 -1.84 10.16 16.58
C SER A 851 -1.04 11.32 15.97
N THR A 852 -1.29 11.59 14.68
CA THR A 852 -0.54 12.59 13.89
C THR A 852 -0.72 14.03 14.32
N ASP A 853 -1.68 14.32 15.19
CA ASP A 853 -1.90 15.63 15.80
C ASP A 853 -0.94 15.94 16.98
N GLY A 854 -0.04 15.00 17.30
CA GLY A 854 0.87 15.10 18.45
C GLY A 854 0.32 14.46 19.73
N THR A 855 -0.90 13.89 19.70
CA THR A 855 -1.52 13.34 20.91
C THR A 855 -1.09 11.90 21.16
N LEU A 856 -0.48 11.67 22.33
CA LEU A 856 -0.34 10.37 22.98
C LEU A 856 -1.60 10.09 23.81
N TRP A 857 -2.22 8.93 23.63
CA TRP A 857 -3.43 8.49 24.31
C TRP A 857 -3.13 7.24 25.16
N VAL A 858 -3.78 7.14 26.32
CA VAL A 858 -3.80 5.95 27.16
C VAL A 858 -5.25 5.55 27.42
N LEU A 859 -5.64 4.38 26.88
CA LEU A 859 -7.01 3.89 26.85
C LEU A 859 -7.19 2.65 27.74
N ASP A 860 -8.43 2.41 28.17
CA ASP A 860 -8.88 1.13 28.77
C ASP A 860 -8.80 0.00 27.73
N GLY A 861 -8.03 -1.06 28.00
CA GLY A 861 -7.95 -2.21 27.09
C GLY A 861 -9.26 -2.99 26.96
N GLU A 862 -10.07 -3.03 28.03
CA GLU A 862 -11.34 -3.77 28.05
C GLU A 862 -12.49 -2.94 27.43
N HIS A 863 -12.50 -1.62 27.63
CA HIS A 863 -13.65 -0.76 27.31
C HIS A 863 -13.39 0.37 26.29
N GLY A 864 -12.15 0.61 25.87
CA GLY A 864 -11.78 1.70 24.96
C GLY A 864 -11.95 3.11 25.53
N THR A 865 -12.15 3.26 26.84
CA THR A 865 -12.37 4.56 27.47
C THR A 865 -11.05 5.28 27.78
N LEU A 866 -10.99 6.57 27.48
CA LEU A 866 -9.80 7.41 27.73
C LEU A 866 -9.46 7.49 29.22
N LYS A 867 -8.17 7.38 29.58
CA LYS A 867 -7.66 7.49 30.96
C LYS A 867 -6.69 8.65 31.16
N ALA A 868 -5.76 8.81 30.21
CA ALA A 868 -4.85 9.96 30.11
C ALA A 868 -4.61 10.30 28.63
N SER A 869 -4.27 11.56 28.36
CA SER A 869 -3.70 11.98 27.09
C SER A 869 -2.69 13.11 27.32
N PHE A 870 -1.72 13.22 26.40
CA PHE A 870 -0.71 14.28 26.39
C PHE A 870 -0.47 14.73 24.95
N VAL A 871 -0.32 16.03 24.71
CA VAL A 871 -0.02 16.57 23.37
C VAL A 871 1.43 17.01 23.34
N LEU A 872 2.23 16.36 22.49
CA LEU A 872 3.62 16.73 22.22
C LEU A 872 3.69 17.81 21.12
N PRO A 873 4.78 18.60 21.02
CA PRO A 873 4.83 19.77 20.14
C PRO A 873 4.91 19.46 18.63
N GLY A 874 5.11 18.19 18.28
CA GLY A 874 5.17 17.70 16.91
C GLY A 874 4.39 16.39 16.78
N GLU A 875 4.30 15.88 15.55
CA GLU A 875 3.50 14.69 15.26
C GLU A 875 4.19 13.40 15.75
N LEU A 876 3.40 12.38 16.05
CA LEU A 876 3.89 11.10 16.58
C LEU A 876 3.68 9.97 15.56
N PHE A 877 4.80 9.45 15.04
CA PHE A 877 4.83 8.33 14.09
C PHE A 877 5.53 7.10 14.65
N SER A 878 6.59 7.31 15.44
CA SER A 878 7.06 6.35 16.42
C SER A 878 5.85 5.76 17.16
N SER A 879 5.68 4.45 17.06
CA SER A 879 4.79 3.74 17.97
C SER A 879 5.35 3.86 19.40
N PRO A 880 4.54 4.20 20.42
CA PRO A 880 5.03 4.32 21.79
C PRO A 880 5.45 2.96 22.35
N ILE A 881 6.34 2.97 23.33
CA ILE A 881 6.70 1.80 24.14
C ILE A 881 6.49 2.14 25.62
N VAL A 882 5.96 1.19 26.39
CA VAL A 882 5.74 1.36 27.84
C VAL A 882 6.60 0.39 28.62
N TRP A 883 7.29 0.88 29.64
CA TRP A 883 8.00 0.05 30.63
C TRP A 883 7.96 0.69 32.02
N GLY A 884 7.64 -0.11 33.04
CA GLY A 884 7.30 0.40 34.37
C GLY A 884 6.12 1.37 34.28
N HIS A 885 6.28 2.59 34.81
CA HIS A 885 5.31 3.67 34.68
C HIS A 885 5.61 4.62 33.50
N THR A 886 6.66 4.38 32.71
CA THR A 886 7.12 5.31 31.68
C THR A 886 6.69 4.91 30.27
N VAL A 887 6.40 5.92 29.44
CA VAL A 887 6.11 5.81 28.01
C VAL A 887 7.20 6.55 27.24
N VAL A 888 7.90 5.86 26.33
CA VAL A 888 8.91 6.44 25.45
C VAL A 888 8.38 6.51 24.02
N VAL A 889 8.51 7.68 23.38
CA VAL A 889 7.99 7.92 22.03
C VAL A 889 8.84 8.95 21.26
N GLY A 890 9.15 8.66 20.01
CA GLY A 890 9.76 9.60 19.07
C GLY A 890 8.76 10.63 18.54
N CYS A 891 9.21 11.87 18.36
CA CYS A 891 8.41 12.98 17.89
C CYS A 891 9.08 13.68 16.70
N ARG A 892 8.26 14.34 15.87
CA ARG A 892 8.69 14.99 14.63
C ARG A 892 9.02 16.47 14.77
N ASN A 893 9.21 16.91 16.00
CA ASN A 893 9.91 18.15 16.36
C ASN A 893 11.40 17.89 16.72
N ASP A 894 11.95 16.77 16.22
CA ASP A 894 13.34 16.30 16.37
C ASP A 894 13.73 15.62 17.70
N TYR A 895 12.82 15.64 18.69
CA TYR A 895 13.04 15.01 20.01
C TYR A 895 12.47 13.60 20.13
N VAL A 896 13.12 12.78 20.96
CA VAL A 896 12.48 11.65 21.65
C VAL A 896 12.08 12.06 23.06
N TYR A 897 10.91 11.64 23.50
CA TYR A 897 10.34 11.97 24.82
C TYR A 897 10.16 10.72 25.68
N CYS A 898 10.39 10.88 26.99
CA CYS A 898 9.93 9.96 28.02
C CYS A 898 8.91 10.65 28.91
N LEU A 899 7.77 10.00 29.16
CA LEU A 899 6.68 10.50 29.99
C LEU A 899 6.32 9.49 31.07
N GLU A 900 6.09 9.92 32.31
CA GLU A 900 5.58 9.08 33.40
C GLU A 900 4.05 9.14 33.48
N LEU A 901 3.43 7.98 33.71
CA LEU A 901 1.99 7.80 33.88
C LEU A 901 1.60 7.98 35.36
N THR A 902 1.40 9.24 35.76
CA THR A 902 1.15 9.61 37.17
C THR A 902 -0.30 9.39 37.59
N SER A 903 -0.52 9.23 38.89
CA SER A 903 -1.83 9.46 39.51
C SER A 903 -1.98 10.95 39.83
N ARG A 904 -3.19 11.53 39.77
CA ARG A 904 -3.43 12.94 40.14
C ARG A 904 -3.34 13.22 41.66
N LYS A 905 -2.31 12.71 42.32
CA LYS A 905 -1.97 12.97 43.73
C LYS A 905 -0.53 13.41 43.94
N ASP A 906 0.31 13.17 42.95
CA ASP A 906 1.76 13.40 42.95
C ASP A 906 2.08 14.65 42.10
#